data_AF-A0A6D2K5H6-F1
#
_entry.id   AF-A0A6D2K5H6-F1
#
_cell.length_a   1.000
_cell.length_b   1.000
_cell.length_c   1.000
_cell.angle_alpha   90.00
_cell.angle_beta   90.00
_cell.angle_gamma   90.00
#
_symmetry.space_group_name_H-M   'P 1'
#
loop_
_entity.id
_entity.type
_entity.pdbx_description
1 polymer ?
#
loop_
_entity_poly.entity_id
_entity_poly.type
_entity_poly.pdbx_seq_one_letter_code
_entity_poly.pdbx_strand_id
1 'polypeptide(L)'
;MDEAYKRQAEWFHHGEVRSVSVPEGEDRVWNSEILGLYEAAHCLDEELASKSLDVGEVAEGEDRKEDEFLAKLAEAEMPLYPTCVSHSKLSGIVSLFRIKTQNGWSDKSFNDLLEALPTMLPEDNVMHTSTYDMKKFLKSFDMGYQKIHACVNDCCLFRKKLKKVDTCPKCKASRWKTNLHTGEVKKGVPQKVLRYFPIIPRLKRMFRSEKLALDLRWHFTGKSTDGKLRHPVDSPTWSSVDAKYPSFAAEQRNMRLGLSTDGFNPFSMKSSRYSSWPVLLVNYNMAPDQCMREENIMLSLLIPGPHQPGNSIDVYLEPLIEDLVKLWDVGELTYDAISKTTFNLRAMLLWTISDFPAYGNLAGCKVKGKMGCPICGKYTDSLWLANSRKHVYMCHRKGLSPSHSFRVKKTWFDGKTEHGTRGRILTGRNVSSLLKSYKNDFGNRKESGKKRQRAARVETHSDNEDEASASEEEEEEEAKDEEGLSRWKKRSIFFRLPYWEELPVRHNLDIMHVEKNVAASLIATLLHCGNSKDGLKARKDLETLGIRKELHAKAHGKRTLLPAAPWSLSKSEKRTFCKRLYDFKGPDGYCSNISSCVSLDECKVMGLKSHDYHVLMQQLLPVAVRGLLPKGPRLAIFRLCAFFNLLCQRVIDVEQLQVMETEIVETLCMFERFWPPSFFDIMVHLCVHLGREARLGGPVHFRWMYPFERYMKVLKDYVRNTARPEGCIAESYLAEECMRFCSDFLKKTTNVEEKDERNTEAPSTTSLNKSKLLNWLSNDEEPVAEGRWQTRDPKALVNGLPLGPKAIKVFVDAVIDPDTFLWRPTEEFSYLHESLKTFVAWPVGRVLFDDLNTEATASPRAQPQLLTPPAPVKSSKPASQSTMSGSPQQISPTRLGKEERKCKLLDISGDKRIVAEGRWSSNDPEVLVHFVPLGDNGVRVWVDVVKVNDALVWRLSSAIECMEDAIGTTIAWPKDKIVMF
;
A
#
# COMPACT_ATOMS: atom_id res chain seq x y z
N MET A 1 7.79 25.89 25.47
CA MET A 1 7.02 25.74 26.72
C MET A 1 7.64 26.71 27.70
N ASP A 2 6.85 27.64 28.23
CA ASP A 2 7.31 28.84 28.95
C ASP A 2 7.78 28.50 30.39
N GLU A 3 8.87 29.11 30.84
CA GLU A 3 9.51 28.81 32.15
C GLU A 3 8.73 29.34 33.36
N ALA A 4 7.68 30.13 33.12
CA ALA A 4 6.80 30.65 34.17
C ALA A 4 5.96 29.55 34.87
N TYR A 5 5.77 28.38 34.26
CA TYR A 5 4.94 27.31 34.82
C TYR A 5 5.66 26.39 35.83
N LYS A 6 6.97 26.59 36.07
CA LYS A 6 7.78 25.76 36.98
C LYS A 6 8.00 26.35 38.38
N ARG A 7 7.51 27.57 38.67
CA ARG A 7 7.82 28.29 39.92
C ARG A 7 6.60 28.74 40.73
N GLN A 8 5.56 27.91 40.83
CA GLN A 8 4.56 28.09 41.89
C GLN A 8 4.57 26.86 42.79
N ALA A 9 4.95 27.09 44.05
CA ALA A 9 5.20 26.09 45.09
C ALA A 9 4.05 25.97 46.10
N GLU A 10 2.92 26.64 45.90
CA GLU A 10 1.82 26.67 46.88
C GLU A 10 0.47 26.56 46.17
N TRP A 11 -0.21 25.43 46.36
CA TRP A 11 -1.64 25.30 46.12
C TRP A 11 -2.35 25.51 47.46
N PHE A 12 -3.05 26.64 47.59
CA PHE A 12 -3.91 26.92 48.74
C PHE A 12 -5.23 26.16 48.62
N HIS A 13 -5.55 25.46 49.70
CA HIS A 13 -6.80 24.81 50.01
C HIS A 13 -7.98 25.79 50.10
N HIS A 14 -9.16 25.34 49.68
CA HIS A 14 -10.42 25.76 50.29
C HIS A 14 -11.08 24.54 50.93
N GLY A 15 -11.28 24.65 52.25
CA GLY A 15 -12.22 23.82 53.00
C GLY A 15 -11.67 23.17 54.27
N GLU A 16 -11.06 23.93 55.19
CA GLU A 16 -10.97 23.49 56.60
C GLU A 16 -11.86 24.37 57.47
N VAL A 17 -12.47 23.76 58.50
CA VAL A 17 -12.73 24.27 59.87
C VAL A 17 -13.51 23.14 60.59
N ARG A 18 -13.20 22.63 61.80
CA ARG A 18 -12.18 22.90 62.82
C ARG A 18 -12.07 21.70 63.80
N SER A 19 -10.84 21.36 64.17
CA SER A 19 -10.30 20.97 65.50
C SER A 19 -11.16 20.24 66.55
N VAL A 20 -10.65 19.14 67.15
CA VAL A 20 -10.03 19.08 68.51
C VAL A 20 -9.63 17.62 68.90
N SER A 21 -8.44 17.50 69.53
CA SER A 21 -7.85 16.47 70.44
C SER A 21 -7.43 15.05 70.00
N VAL A 22 -6.14 14.78 70.30
CA VAL A 22 -5.29 13.56 70.44
C VAL A 22 -5.85 12.57 71.52
N PRO A 23 -5.50 11.25 71.67
CA PRO A 23 -4.33 10.46 71.19
C PRO A 23 -4.56 9.09 70.51
N GLU A 24 -3.45 8.63 69.91
CA GLU A 24 -2.92 7.25 69.75
C GLU A 24 -3.79 6.03 70.11
N GLY A 25 -3.91 5.11 69.16
CA GLY A 25 -4.34 3.73 69.41
C GLY A 25 -4.80 2.98 68.14
N GLU A 26 -3.97 2.03 67.71
CA GLU A 26 -4.32 0.79 66.99
C GLU A 26 -4.77 0.81 65.51
N ASP A 27 -3.95 0.11 64.72
CA ASP A 27 -4.27 -0.74 63.56
C ASP A 27 -5.33 -0.28 62.55
N ARG A 28 -4.84 0.21 61.39
CA ARG A 28 -5.59 0.15 60.13
C ARG A 28 -5.04 -0.95 59.24
N VAL A 29 -5.73 -2.09 59.31
CA VAL A 29 -5.80 -3.14 58.30
C VAL A 29 -5.96 -2.49 56.93
N TRP A 30 -4.90 -2.50 56.12
CA TRP A 30 -5.00 -2.18 54.71
C TRP A 30 -5.63 -3.37 53.98
N ASN A 31 -6.92 -3.24 53.71
CA ASN A 31 -7.75 -3.96 52.72
C ASN A 31 -7.13 -5.24 52.11
N SER A 32 -7.28 -6.35 52.82
CA SER A 32 -7.11 -7.71 52.30
C SER A 32 -8.04 -8.01 51.10
N GLU A 33 -9.15 -7.27 50.95
CA GLU A 33 -10.06 -7.37 49.79
C GLU A 33 -9.45 -6.85 48.47
N ILE A 34 -8.56 -5.86 48.50
CA ILE A 34 -7.91 -5.35 47.28
C ILE A 34 -6.83 -6.32 46.79
N LEU A 35 -6.16 -7.02 47.70
CA LEU A 35 -5.22 -8.10 47.34
C LEU A 35 -5.98 -9.33 46.82
N GLY A 36 -7.11 -9.68 47.45
CA GLY A 36 -7.98 -10.79 47.00
C GLY A 36 -8.55 -10.60 45.60
N LEU A 37 -8.91 -9.36 45.21
CA LEU A 37 -9.34 -9.02 43.86
C LEU A 37 -8.20 -9.07 42.82
N TYR A 38 -6.96 -8.78 43.23
CA TYR A 38 -5.78 -8.91 42.36
C TYR A 38 -5.32 -10.37 42.20
N GLU A 39 -5.48 -11.21 43.23
CA GLU A 39 -5.16 -12.63 43.18
C GLU A 39 -6.24 -13.45 42.44
N ALA A 40 -7.53 -13.10 42.59
CA ALA A 40 -8.62 -13.74 41.85
C ALA A 40 -8.52 -13.54 40.32
N ALA A 41 -8.00 -12.38 39.87
CA ALA A 41 -7.72 -12.11 38.47
C ALA A 41 -6.50 -12.88 37.91
N HIS A 42 -5.66 -13.44 38.77
CA HIS A 42 -4.45 -14.19 38.41
C HIS A 42 -4.58 -15.71 38.56
N CYS A 43 -5.40 -16.20 39.49
CA CYS A 43 -5.47 -17.64 39.81
C CYS A 43 -6.36 -18.48 38.87
N LEU A 44 -7.28 -17.88 38.10
CA LEU A 44 -8.18 -18.64 37.22
C LEU A 44 -7.65 -18.87 35.79
N ASP A 45 -6.46 -18.33 35.46
CA ASP A 45 -5.76 -18.60 34.18
C ASP A 45 -5.06 -19.99 34.19
N GLU A 46 -5.06 -20.71 35.31
CA GLU A 46 -4.48 -22.05 35.43
C GLU A 46 -5.49 -23.20 35.24
N GLU A 47 -6.78 -23.03 35.55
CA GLU A 47 -7.76 -24.13 35.49
C GLU A 47 -8.38 -24.39 34.11
N LEU A 48 -8.47 -23.38 33.23
CA LEU A 48 -9.06 -23.57 31.89
C LEU A 48 -8.05 -24.09 30.83
N ALA A 49 -6.75 -24.07 31.15
CA ALA A 49 -5.71 -24.49 30.21
C ALA A 49 -5.35 -25.99 30.30
N SER A 50 -5.86 -26.72 31.30
CA SER A 50 -5.46 -28.10 31.60
C SER A 50 -6.43 -29.19 31.14
N LYS A 51 -7.66 -28.86 30.68
CA LYS A 51 -8.70 -29.86 30.35
C LYS A 51 -8.96 -30.09 28.85
N SER A 52 -7.94 -30.10 27.98
CA SER A 52 -8.13 -30.43 26.56
C SER A 52 -7.12 -31.42 25.98
N LEU A 53 -6.74 -32.43 26.77
CA LEU A 53 -6.09 -33.64 26.28
C LEU A 53 -6.63 -34.83 27.06
N ASP A 54 -7.71 -35.42 26.54
CA ASP A 54 -7.87 -36.87 26.64
C ASP A 54 -8.45 -37.40 25.33
N VAL A 55 -7.90 -38.52 24.88
CA VAL A 55 -8.12 -39.13 23.56
C VAL A 55 -9.16 -40.22 23.71
N GLY A 56 -10.31 -40.06 23.05
CA GLY A 56 -11.32 -41.12 22.91
C GLY A 56 -12.66 -40.59 22.42
N GLU A 57 -13.15 -41.13 21.29
CA GLU A 57 -14.47 -40.94 20.67
C GLU A 57 -14.73 -39.60 19.95
N VAL A 58 -14.38 -39.59 18.65
CA VAL A 58 -14.31 -38.40 17.78
C VAL A 58 -15.66 -38.03 17.13
N ALA A 59 -16.69 -38.88 17.20
CA ALA A 59 -17.94 -38.65 16.46
C ALA A 59 -19.04 -37.93 17.27
N GLU A 60 -19.21 -38.20 18.56
CA GLU A 60 -20.32 -37.64 19.36
C GLU A 60 -19.97 -36.30 20.08
N GLY A 61 -18.69 -35.96 20.18
CA GLY A 61 -18.23 -34.74 20.85
C GLY A 61 -18.27 -33.46 20.01
N GLU A 62 -18.44 -33.57 18.69
CA GLU A 62 -18.26 -32.48 17.73
C GLU A 62 -19.59 -31.77 17.39
N ASP A 63 -20.69 -32.51 17.23
CA ASP A 63 -22.05 -31.95 17.15
C ASP A 63 -22.37 -31.10 18.39
N ARG A 64 -21.91 -31.53 19.58
CA ARG A 64 -22.12 -30.79 20.85
C ARG A 64 -21.43 -29.42 20.88
N LYS A 65 -20.28 -29.22 20.23
CA LYS A 65 -19.57 -27.92 20.21
C LYS A 65 -20.20 -26.95 19.22
N GLU A 66 -20.79 -27.46 18.15
CA GLU A 66 -21.54 -26.69 17.15
C GLU A 66 -22.89 -26.26 17.72
N ASP A 67 -23.61 -27.18 18.36
CA ASP A 67 -24.82 -26.89 19.14
C ASP A 67 -24.54 -25.85 20.23
N GLU A 68 -23.38 -25.91 20.89
CA GLU A 68 -23.01 -24.93 21.92
C GLU A 68 -22.75 -23.53 21.34
N PHE A 69 -22.18 -23.41 20.14
CA PHE A 69 -21.99 -22.11 19.48
C PHE A 69 -23.31 -21.56 18.91
N LEU A 70 -24.12 -22.40 18.27
CA LEU A 70 -25.44 -22.01 17.77
C LEU A 70 -26.38 -21.62 18.92
N ALA A 71 -26.33 -22.33 20.04
CA ALA A 71 -27.03 -21.95 21.28
C ALA A 71 -26.54 -20.61 21.83
N LYS A 72 -25.22 -20.35 21.82
CA LYS A 72 -24.67 -19.04 22.20
C LYS A 72 -25.08 -17.93 21.25
N LEU A 73 -25.18 -18.22 19.94
CA LEU A 73 -25.65 -17.25 18.96
C LEU A 73 -27.13 -16.93 19.15
N ALA A 74 -27.96 -17.95 19.38
CA ALA A 74 -29.36 -17.79 19.74
C ALA A 74 -29.52 -16.99 21.05
N GLU A 75 -28.66 -17.22 22.04
CA GLU A 75 -28.59 -16.43 23.28
C GLU A 75 -28.21 -14.96 23.00
N ALA A 76 -27.30 -14.75 22.05
CA ALA A 76 -26.87 -13.42 21.62
C ALA A 76 -27.97 -12.64 20.87
N GLU A 77 -28.79 -13.37 20.10
CA GLU A 77 -29.91 -12.84 19.32
C GLU A 77 -31.18 -12.65 20.15
N MET A 78 -31.24 -13.16 21.38
CA MET A 78 -32.37 -12.91 22.29
C MET A 78 -32.61 -11.39 22.43
N PRO A 79 -33.88 -10.94 22.35
CA PRO A 79 -34.24 -9.57 22.65
C PRO A 79 -33.66 -9.12 23.99
N LEU A 80 -33.24 -7.85 24.08
CA LEU A 80 -32.65 -7.29 25.31
C LEU A 80 -33.58 -7.45 26.53
N TYR A 81 -34.87 -7.43 26.26
CA TYR A 81 -36.01 -7.79 27.10
C TYR A 81 -37.14 -8.21 26.12
N PRO A 82 -38.16 -9.00 26.54
CA PRO A 82 -39.12 -9.65 25.64
C PRO A 82 -39.89 -8.74 24.67
N THR A 83 -40.10 -7.47 25.00
CA THR A 83 -40.76 -6.49 24.14
C THR A 83 -39.78 -5.61 23.32
N CYS A 84 -38.46 -5.85 23.44
CA CYS A 84 -37.44 -5.08 22.76
C CYS A 84 -37.29 -5.50 21.30
N VAL A 85 -37.88 -4.74 20.39
CA VAL A 85 -37.76 -4.96 18.94
C VAL A 85 -36.48 -4.37 18.34
N SER A 86 -35.86 -3.40 19.02
CA SER A 86 -34.74 -2.61 18.50
C SER A 86 -33.35 -3.13 18.89
N HIS A 87 -33.22 -3.93 19.95
CA HIS A 87 -31.92 -4.41 20.41
C HIS A 87 -32.00 -5.86 20.91
N SER A 88 -31.04 -6.68 20.47
CA SER A 88 -30.72 -7.96 21.10
C SER A 88 -29.72 -7.77 22.25
N LYS A 89 -29.53 -8.81 23.07
CA LYS A 89 -28.48 -8.88 24.10
C LYS A 89 -27.11 -8.51 23.54
N LEU A 90 -26.73 -9.11 22.41
CA LEU A 90 -25.47 -8.83 21.72
C LEU A 90 -25.38 -7.38 21.25
N SER A 91 -26.44 -6.86 20.61
CA SER A 91 -26.49 -5.48 20.12
C SER A 91 -26.35 -4.46 21.26
N GLY A 92 -27.01 -4.67 22.38
CA GLY A 92 -26.92 -3.82 23.57
C GLY A 92 -25.52 -3.82 24.20
N ILE A 93 -24.94 -5.00 24.42
CA ILE A 93 -23.59 -5.15 24.98
C ILE A 93 -22.55 -4.47 24.09
N VAL A 94 -22.61 -4.75 22.79
CA VAL A 94 -21.65 -4.26 21.82
C VAL A 94 -21.75 -2.74 21.65
N SER A 95 -22.96 -2.18 21.65
CA SER A 95 -23.19 -0.72 21.60
C SER A 95 -22.65 0.00 22.83
N LEU A 96 -22.90 -0.51 24.04
CA LEU A 96 -22.35 0.08 25.27
C LEU A 96 -20.83 -0.05 25.33
N PHE A 97 -20.29 -1.19 24.91
CA PHE A 97 -18.84 -1.40 24.87
C PHE A 97 -18.16 -0.46 23.86
N ARG A 98 -18.82 -0.14 22.74
CA ARG A 98 -18.39 0.90 21.80
C ARG A 98 -18.38 2.28 22.46
N ILE A 99 -19.44 2.67 23.17
CA ILE A 99 -19.50 3.96 23.87
C ILE A 99 -18.35 4.08 24.87
N LYS A 100 -18.11 3.02 25.65
CA LYS A 100 -17.00 2.95 26.61
C LYS A 100 -15.64 3.18 25.93
N THR A 101 -15.37 2.47 24.84
CA THR A 101 -14.07 2.54 24.14
C THR A 101 -13.88 3.85 23.39
N GLN A 102 -14.91 4.34 22.69
CA GLN A 102 -14.86 5.60 21.94
C GLN A 102 -14.69 6.81 22.85
N ASN A 103 -15.41 6.85 23.98
CA ASN A 103 -15.38 7.95 24.93
C ASN A 103 -14.34 7.78 26.05
N GLY A 104 -13.58 6.68 26.06
CA GLY A 104 -12.50 6.45 27.01
C GLY A 104 -12.95 6.32 28.47
N TRP A 105 -14.14 5.74 28.71
CA TRP A 105 -14.67 5.57 30.06
C TRP A 105 -13.82 4.62 30.89
N SER A 106 -13.63 4.98 32.16
CA SER A 106 -12.94 4.13 33.13
C SER A 106 -13.74 2.87 33.41
N ASP A 107 -13.06 1.76 33.72
CA ASP A 107 -13.75 0.50 34.06
C ASP A 107 -14.66 0.66 35.28
N LYS A 108 -14.26 1.49 36.26
CA LYS A 108 -15.10 1.84 37.41
C LYS A 108 -16.38 2.54 36.98
N SER A 109 -16.25 3.67 36.29
CA SER A 109 -17.43 4.45 35.85
C SER A 109 -18.35 3.67 34.93
N PHE A 110 -17.79 2.77 34.11
CA PHE A 110 -18.61 1.93 33.24
C PHE A 110 -19.30 0.81 34.03
N ASN A 111 -18.63 0.18 35.01
CA ASN A 111 -19.30 -0.76 35.91
C ASN A 111 -20.44 -0.08 36.68
N ASP A 112 -20.21 1.11 37.25
CA ASP A 112 -21.24 1.86 37.96
C ASP A 112 -22.47 2.10 37.05
N LEU A 113 -22.26 2.38 35.75
CA LEU A 113 -23.34 2.47 34.77
C LEU A 113 -24.02 1.13 34.52
N LEU A 114 -23.24 0.05 34.32
CA LEU A 114 -23.78 -1.28 34.06
C LEU A 114 -24.56 -1.85 35.24
N GLU A 115 -24.23 -1.45 36.46
CA GLU A 115 -25.01 -1.79 37.66
C GLU A 115 -26.32 -1.00 37.71
N ALA A 116 -26.32 0.26 37.27
CA ALA A 116 -27.51 1.09 37.24
C ALA A 116 -28.49 0.72 36.10
N LEU A 117 -27.98 0.38 34.91
CA LEU A 117 -28.81 0.19 33.71
C LEU A 117 -29.91 -0.89 33.85
N PRO A 118 -29.65 -2.08 34.42
CA PRO A 118 -30.69 -3.09 34.62
C PRO A 118 -31.83 -2.61 35.52
N THR A 119 -31.57 -1.69 36.45
CA THR A 119 -32.63 -1.10 37.31
C THR A 119 -33.53 -0.10 36.56
N MET A 120 -33.06 0.39 35.41
CA MET A 120 -33.81 1.30 34.54
C MET A 120 -34.54 0.57 33.39
N LEU A 121 -34.23 -0.71 33.19
CA LEU A 121 -34.83 -1.57 32.17
C LEU A 121 -35.93 -2.47 32.80
N PRO A 122 -36.82 -3.07 31.98
CA PRO A 122 -37.79 -4.06 32.47
C PRO A 122 -37.14 -5.19 33.27
N GLU A 123 -37.85 -5.76 34.26
CA GLU A 123 -37.30 -6.77 35.19
C GLU A 123 -36.75 -8.03 34.50
N ASP A 124 -37.24 -8.34 33.30
CA ASP A 124 -36.88 -9.48 32.46
C ASP A 124 -35.73 -9.18 31.47
N ASN A 125 -34.96 -8.10 31.69
CA ASN A 125 -33.82 -7.75 30.86
C ASN A 125 -32.60 -8.68 31.06
N VAL A 126 -31.83 -8.89 29.99
CA VAL A 126 -30.67 -9.79 29.98
C VAL A 126 -29.32 -9.06 29.95
N MET A 127 -29.29 -7.79 30.41
CA MET A 127 -28.06 -6.99 30.39
C MET A 127 -27.06 -7.41 31.46
N HIS A 128 -25.78 -7.37 31.09
CA HIS A 128 -24.70 -7.62 32.03
C HIS A 128 -24.47 -6.41 32.94
N THR A 129 -24.20 -6.69 34.22
CA THR A 129 -23.95 -5.69 35.26
C THR A 129 -22.49 -5.29 35.40
N SER A 130 -21.57 -5.98 34.70
CA SER A 130 -20.14 -5.70 34.81
C SER A 130 -19.41 -5.73 33.47
N THR A 131 -18.33 -4.93 33.39
CA THR A 131 -17.39 -4.95 32.27
C THR A 131 -16.76 -6.33 32.08
N TYR A 132 -16.57 -7.06 33.19
CA TYR A 132 -16.01 -8.41 33.17
C TYR A 132 -16.93 -9.38 32.43
N ASP A 133 -18.23 -9.37 32.76
CA ASP A 133 -19.21 -10.26 32.13
C ASP A 133 -19.40 -9.93 30.66
N MET A 134 -19.42 -8.64 30.30
CA MET A 134 -19.40 -8.23 28.89
C MET A 134 -18.19 -8.79 28.14
N LYS A 135 -16.99 -8.67 28.70
CA LYS A 135 -15.76 -9.20 28.07
C LYS A 135 -15.77 -10.73 28.01
N LYS A 136 -16.29 -11.40 29.03
CA LYS A 136 -16.44 -12.85 29.08
C LYS A 136 -17.40 -13.34 28.00
N PHE A 137 -18.51 -12.62 27.81
CA PHE A 137 -19.47 -12.86 26.73
C PHE A 137 -18.81 -12.69 25.36
N LEU A 138 -18.12 -11.57 25.09
CA LEU A 138 -17.41 -11.38 23.81
C LEU A 138 -16.34 -12.46 23.56
N LYS A 139 -15.59 -12.84 24.61
CA LYS A 139 -14.59 -13.92 24.52
C LYS A 139 -15.22 -15.26 24.13
N SER A 140 -16.49 -15.50 24.45
CA SER A 140 -17.22 -16.72 24.06
C SER A 140 -17.49 -16.82 22.56
N PHE A 141 -17.47 -15.70 21.82
CA PHE A 141 -17.55 -15.65 20.35
C PHE A 141 -16.16 -15.73 19.69
N ASP A 142 -15.17 -16.29 20.39
CA ASP A 142 -13.76 -16.33 19.98
C ASP A 142 -13.13 -14.93 19.78
N MET A 143 -13.75 -13.87 20.29
CA MET A 143 -13.28 -12.48 20.13
C MET A 143 -12.41 -12.06 21.31
N GLY A 144 -11.17 -12.57 21.33
CA GLY A 144 -10.20 -12.25 22.36
C GLY A 144 -8.77 -12.07 21.84
N TYR A 145 -7.90 -11.64 22.75
CA TYR A 145 -6.46 -11.64 22.59
C TYR A 145 -5.78 -12.24 23.82
N GLN A 146 -4.61 -12.83 23.62
CA GLN A 146 -3.77 -13.40 24.66
C GLN A 146 -2.72 -12.38 25.10
N LYS A 147 -2.52 -12.26 26.42
CA LYS A 147 -1.45 -11.45 27.01
C LYS A 147 -0.25 -12.35 27.29
N ILE A 148 0.84 -12.17 26.54
CA ILE A 148 2.05 -12.97 26.69
C ILE A 148 3.14 -12.08 27.30
N HIS A 149 3.70 -12.48 28.44
CA HIS A 149 4.75 -11.71 29.09
C HIS A 149 6.05 -11.86 28.28
N ALA A 150 6.79 -10.77 28.09
CA ALA A 150 8.03 -10.73 27.33
C ALA A 150 9.18 -10.25 28.21
N CYS A 151 10.39 -10.71 27.92
CA CYS A 151 11.59 -10.16 28.54
C CYS A 151 11.77 -8.69 28.13
N VAL A 152 12.15 -7.82 29.06
CA VAL A 152 12.45 -6.39 28.78
C VAL A 152 13.53 -6.19 27.72
N ASN A 153 14.46 -7.15 27.62
CA ASN A 153 15.55 -7.15 26.63
C ASN A 153 15.21 -7.99 25.39
N ASP A 154 13.94 -8.35 25.14
CA ASP A 154 13.50 -9.06 23.94
C ASP A 154 14.13 -10.45 23.74
N CYS A 155 14.66 -11.08 24.80
CA CYS A 155 15.33 -12.38 24.71
C CYS A 155 14.38 -13.56 24.50
N CYS A 156 13.19 -13.51 25.11
CA CYS A 156 12.23 -14.61 25.11
C CYS A 156 10.81 -14.13 25.49
N LEU A 157 9.81 -14.95 25.15
CA LEU A 157 8.46 -14.89 25.70
C LEU A 157 8.34 -15.87 26.87
N PHE A 158 7.74 -15.45 27.98
CA PHE A 158 7.44 -16.31 29.13
C PHE A 158 6.18 -17.14 28.86
N ARG A 159 6.32 -18.10 27.94
CA ARG A 159 5.27 -19.03 27.46
C ARG A 159 5.77 -20.46 27.47
N LYS A 160 4.85 -21.43 27.39
CA LYS A 160 5.17 -22.88 27.38
C LYS A 160 6.10 -23.24 28.54
N LYS A 161 7.28 -23.78 28.26
CA LYS A 161 8.31 -24.17 29.24
C LYS A 161 8.78 -23.01 30.14
N LEU A 162 8.63 -21.76 29.68
CA LEU A 162 9.01 -20.55 30.43
C LEU A 162 7.82 -19.89 31.17
N LYS A 163 6.61 -20.50 31.18
CA LYS A 163 5.40 -19.90 31.77
C LYS A 163 5.55 -19.62 33.27
N LYS A 164 6.19 -20.54 34.01
CA LYS A 164 6.37 -20.46 35.48
C LYS A 164 7.67 -19.79 35.91
N VAL A 165 8.47 -19.30 34.95
CA VAL A 165 9.77 -18.72 35.26
C VAL A 165 9.62 -17.22 35.51
N ASP A 166 10.19 -16.73 36.60
CA ASP A 166 10.14 -15.32 37.02
C ASP A 166 11.28 -14.46 36.46
N THR A 167 12.34 -15.08 35.96
CA THR A 167 13.52 -14.41 35.42
C THR A 167 13.88 -14.92 34.03
N CYS A 168 14.39 -14.05 33.17
CA CYS A 168 14.80 -14.46 31.83
C CYS A 168 15.99 -15.44 31.93
N PRO A 169 15.92 -16.64 31.31
CA PRO A 169 17.00 -17.61 31.39
C PRO A 169 18.31 -17.08 30.79
N LYS A 170 18.21 -16.19 29.79
CA LYS A 170 19.33 -15.61 29.04
C LYS A 170 19.95 -14.39 29.71
N CYS A 171 19.17 -13.33 29.93
CA CYS A 171 19.71 -12.06 30.46
C CYS A 171 19.49 -11.86 31.96
N LYS A 172 18.85 -12.81 32.65
CA LYS A 172 18.51 -12.78 34.08
C LYS A 172 17.62 -11.63 34.53
N ALA A 173 17.12 -10.80 33.59
CA ALA A 173 16.17 -9.74 33.91
C ALA A 173 14.87 -10.31 34.47
N SER A 174 14.29 -9.61 35.45
CA SER A 174 13.00 -9.95 36.04
C SER A 174 11.87 -9.88 35.01
N ARG A 175 10.89 -10.77 35.13
CA ARG A 175 9.59 -10.73 34.43
C ARG A 175 8.71 -9.60 34.94
N TRP A 176 8.87 -9.24 36.21
CA TRP A 176 8.01 -8.34 36.96
C TRP A 176 8.55 -6.92 37.00
N LYS A 177 7.65 -5.94 37.10
CA LYS A 177 8.00 -4.52 37.11
C LYS A 177 8.65 -4.13 38.43
N THR A 178 9.83 -3.52 38.35
CA THR A 178 10.52 -2.95 39.52
C THR A 178 10.14 -1.49 39.72
N ASN A 179 9.86 -1.09 40.96
CA ASN A 179 9.71 0.31 41.32
C ASN A 179 11.08 1.00 41.23
N LEU A 180 11.19 2.05 40.41
CA LEU A 180 12.45 2.75 40.20
C LEU A 180 12.92 3.54 41.43
N HIS A 181 11.99 3.92 42.34
CA HIS A 181 12.33 4.67 43.56
C HIS A 181 12.64 3.75 44.74
N THR A 182 11.88 2.66 44.92
CA THR A 182 12.04 1.76 46.08
C THR A 182 12.88 0.51 45.78
N GLY A 183 13.15 0.21 44.50
CA GLY A 183 13.86 -1.01 44.09
C GLY A 183 13.01 -2.30 44.23
N GLU A 184 11.81 -2.21 44.78
CA GLU A 184 10.93 -3.36 45.03
C GLU A 184 10.36 -3.92 43.73
N VAL A 185 10.42 -5.24 43.61
CA VAL A 185 9.82 -5.97 42.49
C VAL A 185 8.34 -6.21 42.79
N LYS A 186 7.45 -5.56 42.03
CA LYS A 186 6.00 -5.78 42.12
C LYS A 186 5.64 -7.07 41.38
N LYS A 187 5.70 -8.20 42.09
CA LYS A 187 5.21 -9.49 41.58
C LYS A 187 3.73 -9.36 41.15
N GLY A 188 3.35 -10.04 40.08
CA GLY A 188 2.04 -9.92 39.44
C GLY A 188 1.97 -8.87 38.32
N VAL A 189 2.79 -7.82 38.33
CA VAL A 189 2.77 -6.79 37.27
C VAL A 189 3.88 -7.05 36.25
N PRO A 190 3.60 -7.56 35.04
CA PRO A 190 4.63 -7.81 34.04
C PRO A 190 5.28 -6.52 33.54
N GLN A 191 6.58 -6.58 33.26
CA GLN A 191 7.33 -5.44 32.75
C GLN A 191 7.02 -5.16 31.27
N LYS A 192 6.85 -6.20 30.45
CA LYS A 192 6.56 -6.11 29.02
C LYS A 192 5.52 -7.17 28.64
N VAL A 193 4.50 -6.78 27.87
CA VAL A 193 3.37 -7.66 27.50
C VAL A 193 3.11 -7.55 26.00
N LEU A 194 3.36 -8.65 25.28
CA LEU A 194 2.88 -8.86 23.92
C LEU A 194 1.38 -9.13 23.96
N ARG A 195 0.62 -8.48 23.08
CA ARG A 195 -0.79 -8.84 22.83
C ARG A 195 -0.86 -9.61 21.54
N TYR A 196 -1.28 -10.87 21.63
CA TYR A 196 -1.42 -11.77 20.50
C TYR A 196 -2.91 -11.98 20.20
N PHE A 197 -3.31 -11.76 18.96
CA PHE A 197 -4.66 -11.98 18.46
C PHE A 197 -4.63 -13.28 17.64
N PRO A 198 -5.10 -14.42 18.18
CA PRO A 198 -5.04 -15.70 17.49
C PRO A 198 -5.75 -15.63 16.14
N ILE A 199 -5.10 -16.13 15.10
CA ILE A 199 -5.60 -16.00 13.73
C ILE A 199 -6.57 -17.12 13.36
N ILE A 200 -6.39 -18.33 13.92
CA ILE A 200 -7.23 -19.49 13.60
C ILE A 200 -8.72 -19.19 13.89
N PRO A 201 -9.11 -18.74 15.08
CA PRO A 201 -10.54 -18.48 15.34
C PRO A 201 -11.09 -17.35 14.47
N ARG A 202 -10.26 -16.35 14.12
CA ARG A 202 -10.64 -15.25 13.22
C ARG A 202 -10.96 -15.75 11.83
N LEU A 203 -10.10 -16.58 11.26
CA LEU A 203 -10.32 -17.17 9.94
C LEU A 203 -11.57 -18.07 9.94
N LYS A 204 -11.76 -18.89 10.99
CA LYS A 204 -12.97 -19.70 11.15
C LYS A 204 -14.25 -18.85 11.15
N ARG A 205 -14.23 -17.72 11.87
CA ARG A 205 -15.37 -16.79 11.91
C ARG A 205 -15.72 -16.19 10.55
N MET A 206 -14.73 -15.93 9.70
CA MET A 206 -15.02 -15.37 8.37
C MET A 206 -15.90 -16.31 7.53
N PHE A 207 -15.74 -17.62 7.67
CA PHE A 207 -16.58 -18.62 6.98
C PHE A 207 -17.98 -18.79 7.57
N ARG A 208 -18.27 -18.17 8.72
CA ARG A 208 -19.61 -18.16 9.33
C ARG A 208 -20.53 -17.08 8.76
N SER A 209 -19.98 -16.07 8.09
CA SER A 209 -20.75 -15.07 7.36
C SER A 209 -20.85 -15.49 5.90
N GLU A 210 -22.07 -15.68 5.38
CA GLU A 210 -22.27 -16.06 3.98
C GLU A 210 -21.61 -15.05 3.02
N LYS A 211 -21.73 -13.76 3.31
CA LYS A 211 -21.12 -12.69 2.51
C LYS A 211 -19.60 -12.82 2.48
N LEU A 212 -18.95 -12.91 3.66
CA LEU A 212 -17.50 -13.01 3.73
C LEU A 212 -17.01 -14.32 3.09
N ALA A 213 -17.69 -15.44 3.34
CA ALA A 213 -17.33 -16.72 2.76
C ALA A 213 -17.41 -16.71 1.22
N LEU A 214 -18.30 -15.91 0.62
CA LEU A 214 -18.37 -15.71 -0.84
C LEU A 214 -17.18 -14.89 -1.32
N ASP A 215 -16.92 -13.75 -0.68
CA ASP A 215 -15.80 -12.86 -1.02
C ASP A 215 -14.45 -13.59 -0.93
N LEU A 216 -14.30 -14.52 0.03
CA LEU A 216 -13.11 -15.36 0.22
C LEU A 216 -12.85 -16.39 -0.89
N ARG A 217 -13.81 -16.63 -1.79
CA ARG A 217 -13.67 -17.56 -2.93
C ARG A 217 -13.36 -16.86 -4.22
N TRP A 218 -13.39 -15.52 -4.24
CA TRP A 218 -13.21 -14.73 -5.45
C TRP A 218 -11.95 -15.12 -6.23
N HIS A 219 -10.82 -15.36 -5.54
CA HIS A 219 -9.57 -15.74 -6.22
C HIS A 219 -9.66 -17.00 -7.09
N PHE A 220 -10.61 -17.89 -6.84
CA PHE A 220 -10.73 -19.14 -7.57
C PHE A 220 -11.29 -18.92 -8.99
N THR A 221 -12.17 -17.92 -9.15
CA THR A 221 -12.80 -17.58 -10.43
C THR A 221 -12.29 -16.25 -11.01
N GLY A 222 -11.65 -15.41 -10.21
CA GLY A 222 -11.21 -14.05 -10.57
C GLY A 222 -9.88 -13.96 -11.32
N LYS A 223 -9.30 -15.09 -11.76
CA LYS A 223 -8.03 -15.11 -12.49
C LYS A 223 -8.20 -14.57 -13.92
N SER A 224 -7.30 -13.67 -14.32
CA SER A 224 -7.26 -13.10 -15.66
C SER A 224 -6.83 -14.15 -16.70
N THR A 225 -7.44 -14.10 -17.89
CA THR A 225 -7.13 -15.01 -19.03
C THR A 225 -6.41 -14.33 -20.18
N ASP A 226 -6.26 -13.00 -20.16
CA ASP A 226 -5.72 -12.18 -21.24
C ASP A 226 -4.21 -11.86 -21.10
N GLY A 227 -3.51 -12.55 -20.19
CA GLY A 227 -2.07 -12.34 -19.96
C GLY A 227 -1.72 -11.07 -19.17
N LYS A 228 -2.70 -10.29 -18.69
CA LYS A 228 -2.46 -9.10 -17.86
C LYS A 228 -2.54 -9.40 -16.37
N LEU A 229 -1.74 -8.71 -15.58
CA LEU A 229 -1.73 -8.79 -14.13
C LEU A 229 -2.68 -7.75 -13.53
N ARG A 230 -3.75 -8.20 -12.88
CA ARG A 230 -4.73 -7.34 -12.17
C ARG A 230 -4.73 -7.56 -10.67
N HIS A 231 -4.31 -8.75 -10.24
CA HIS A 231 -4.29 -9.14 -8.83
C HIS A 231 -3.16 -10.17 -8.59
N PRO A 232 -2.62 -10.34 -7.36
CA PRO A 232 -1.64 -11.38 -7.05
C PRO A 232 -1.96 -12.79 -7.56
N VAL A 233 -3.23 -13.13 -7.75
CA VAL A 233 -3.69 -14.41 -8.34
C VAL A 233 -3.19 -14.63 -9.77
N ASP A 234 -2.98 -13.55 -10.52
CA ASP A 234 -2.45 -13.59 -11.89
C ASP A 234 -0.93 -13.79 -11.91
N SER A 235 -0.28 -13.73 -10.74
CA SER A 235 1.18 -13.73 -10.66
C SER A 235 1.79 -15.13 -10.90
N PRO A 236 3.02 -15.19 -11.44
CA PRO A 236 3.80 -16.42 -11.53
C PRO A 236 4.06 -17.07 -10.17
N THR A 237 4.20 -16.27 -9.10
CA THR A 237 4.38 -16.82 -7.74
C THR A 237 3.17 -17.64 -7.32
N TRP A 238 1.96 -17.11 -7.55
CA TRP A 238 0.73 -17.81 -7.25
C TRP A 238 0.59 -19.10 -8.05
N SER A 239 0.80 -19.01 -9.37
CA SER A 239 0.72 -20.19 -10.25
C SER A 239 1.77 -21.26 -9.90
N SER A 240 2.98 -20.85 -9.50
CA SER A 240 4.03 -21.77 -9.05
C SER A 240 3.68 -22.46 -7.73
N VAL A 241 3.02 -21.77 -6.81
CA VAL A 241 2.53 -22.35 -5.56
C VAL A 241 1.44 -23.38 -5.85
N ASP A 242 0.49 -23.04 -6.71
CA ASP A 242 -0.63 -23.93 -7.04
C ASP A 242 -0.14 -25.22 -7.72
N ALA A 243 0.80 -25.09 -8.66
CA ALA A 243 1.40 -26.24 -9.32
C ALA A 243 2.19 -27.15 -8.36
N LYS A 244 2.83 -26.56 -7.34
CA LYS A 244 3.63 -27.32 -6.37
C LYS A 244 2.79 -27.96 -5.27
N TYR A 245 1.69 -27.33 -4.88
CA TYR A 245 0.81 -27.78 -3.80
C TYR A 245 -0.64 -27.92 -4.29
N PRO A 246 -0.92 -28.87 -5.21
CA PRO A 246 -2.24 -29.00 -5.83
C PRO A 246 -3.35 -29.32 -4.82
N SER A 247 -3.06 -30.07 -3.76
CA SER A 247 -4.04 -30.36 -2.70
C SER A 247 -4.44 -29.13 -1.90
N PHE A 248 -3.54 -28.15 -1.75
CA PHE A 248 -3.87 -26.87 -1.13
C PHE A 248 -4.66 -25.98 -2.11
N ALA A 249 -4.26 -25.95 -3.37
CA ALA A 249 -4.87 -25.10 -4.39
C ALA A 249 -6.26 -25.56 -4.84
N ALA A 250 -6.54 -26.87 -4.79
CA ALA A 250 -7.84 -27.44 -5.17
C ALA A 250 -8.99 -27.00 -4.25
N GLU A 251 -8.70 -26.65 -3.00
CA GLU A 251 -9.69 -26.18 -2.05
C GLU A 251 -9.79 -24.64 -2.09
N GLN A 252 -10.85 -24.14 -2.74
CA GLN A 252 -11.12 -22.71 -2.91
C GLN A 252 -11.31 -21.93 -1.59
N ARG A 253 -11.53 -22.62 -0.47
CA ARG A 253 -11.68 -21.99 0.86
C ARG A 253 -10.34 -21.84 1.58
N ASN A 254 -9.23 -22.35 1.04
CA ASN A 254 -7.90 -22.17 1.64
C ASN A 254 -7.40 -20.73 1.50
N MET A 255 -6.73 -20.25 2.53
CA MET A 255 -6.41 -18.82 2.70
C MET A 255 -5.00 -18.49 2.25
N ARG A 256 -4.82 -17.41 1.47
CA ARG A 256 -3.51 -16.85 1.13
C ARG A 256 -3.34 -15.46 1.74
N LEU A 257 -2.34 -15.34 2.59
CA LEU A 257 -2.14 -14.18 3.46
C LEU A 257 -0.85 -13.42 3.10
N GLY A 258 -0.84 -12.12 3.35
CA GLY A 258 0.36 -11.28 3.40
C GLY A 258 0.58 -10.73 4.79
N LEU A 259 1.83 -10.53 5.19
CA LEU A 259 2.17 -9.95 6.50
C LEU A 259 2.78 -8.57 6.32
N SER A 260 2.30 -7.59 7.10
CA SER A 260 2.88 -6.26 7.16
C SER A 260 3.25 -5.87 8.58
N THR A 261 4.37 -5.16 8.75
CA THR A 261 4.76 -4.62 10.05
C THR A 261 5.65 -3.41 9.88
N ASP A 262 5.41 -2.40 10.72
CA ASP A 262 6.24 -1.21 10.87
C ASP A 262 6.05 -0.65 12.29
N GLY A 263 7.00 0.17 12.74
CA GLY A 263 6.94 0.84 14.03
C GLY A 263 6.22 2.17 13.94
N PHE A 264 5.16 2.36 14.72
CA PHE A 264 4.50 3.66 14.84
C PHE A 264 4.58 4.19 16.27
N ASN A 265 4.40 5.50 16.38
CA ASN A 265 4.39 6.18 17.66
C ASN A 265 2.95 6.46 18.14
N PRO A 266 2.48 5.79 19.22
CA PRO A 266 1.12 5.93 19.72
C PRO A 266 0.83 7.32 20.32
N PHE A 267 1.85 8.12 20.64
CA PHE A 267 1.67 9.41 21.33
C PHE A 267 1.69 10.64 20.43
N SER A 268 1.73 10.43 19.11
CA SER A 268 1.84 11.54 18.15
C SER A 268 3.05 12.43 18.43
N MET A 269 2.90 13.76 18.38
CA MET A 269 3.97 14.72 18.64
C MET A 269 4.38 14.82 20.12
N LYS A 270 3.69 14.15 21.06
CA LYS A 270 3.92 14.32 22.51
C LYS A 270 5.20 13.65 23.03
N SER A 271 5.74 12.66 22.33
CA SER A 271 7.01 12.00 22.68
C SER A 271 7.58 11.28 21.47
N SER A 272 8.83 11.50 21.08
CA SER A 272 9.48 10.81 19.94
C SER A 272 10.20 9.50 20.31
N ARG A 273 10.17 9.11 21.60
CA ARG A 273 10.99 8.01 22.13
C ARG A 273 10.27 6.66 22.21
N TYR A 274 9.01 6.60 21.80
CA TYR A 274 8.18 5.39 21.89
C TYR A 274 7.81 4.87 20.50
N SER A 275 8.06 3.59 20.26
CA SER A 275 7.69 2.89 19.03
C SER A 275 7.01 1.58 19.39
N SER A 276 5.74 1.44 19.01
CA SER A 276 4.94 0.22 19.11
C SER A 276 4.87 -0.43 17.73
N TRP A 277 4.89 -1.76 17.67
CA TRP A 277 5.02 -2.51 16.42
C TRP A 277 3.82 -3.45 16.24
N PRO A 278 2.80 -3.06 15.47
CA PRO A 278 1.75 -3.97 15.04
C PRO A 278 2.27 -4.93 13.97
N VAL A 279 1.76 -6.16 13.99
CA VAL A 279 1.88 -7.12 12.89
C VAL A 279 0.49 -7.32 12.31
N LEU A 280 0.33 -6.93 11.06
CA LEU A 280 -0.91 -6.89 10.32
C LEU A 280 -0.92 -8.03 9.30
N LEU A 281 -2.08 -8.65 9.10
CA LEU A 281 -2.30 -9.64 8.06
C LEU A 281 -3.34 -9.12 7.06
N VAL A 282 -3.05 -9.30 5.79
CA VAL A 282 -3.97 -9.03 4.68
C VAL A 282 -4.32 -10.35 4.01
N ASN A 283 -5.53 -10.42 3.47
CA ASN A 283 -6.03 -11.59 2.78
C ASN A 283 -6.13 -11.35 1.26
N TYR A 284 -5.41 -12.13 0.47
CA TYR A 284 -5.40 -12.03 -0.99
C TYR A 284 -6.48 -12.87 -1.66
N ASN A 285 -7.37 -13.51 -0.92
CA ASN A 285 -8.45 -14.28 -1.52
C ASN A 285 -9.58 -13.41 -2.10
N MET A 286 -9.70 -12.18 -1.60
CA MET A 286 -10.77 -11.24 -1.92
C MET A 286 -10.49 -10.44 -3.19
N ALA A 287 -11.54 -9.83 -3.76
CA ALA A 287 -11.46 -9.01 -4.97
C ALA A 287 -10.54 -7.78 -4.83
N PRO A 288 -10.03 -7.21 -5.94
CA PRO A 288 -9.11 -6.07 -5.95
C PRO A 288 -9.55 -4.86 -5.13
N ASP A 289 -10.85 -4.55 -5.14
CA ASP A 289 -11.43 -3.41 -4.43
C ASP A 289 -11.65 -3.68 -2.93
N GLN A 290 -11.59 -4.94 -2.51
CA GLN A 290 -11.84 -5.37 -1.13
C GLN A 290 -10.54 -5.72 -0.37
N CYS A 291 -9.58 -6.39 -1.02
CA CYS A 291 -8.40 -6.99 -0.38
C CYS A 291 -7.63 -6.00 0.53
N MET A 292 -7.43 -4.76 0.08
CA MET A 292 -6.67 -3.72 0.79
C MET A 292 -7.54 -2.72 1.58
N ARG A 293 -8.83 -2.99 1.76
CA ARG A 293 -9.67 -2.18 2.64
C ARG A 293 -9.23 -2.35 4.09
N GLU A 294 -9.34 -1.28 4.85
CA GLU A 294 -9.01 -1.26 6.28
C GLU A 294 -9.71 -2.39 7.05
N GLU A 295 -10.97 -2.65 6.73
CA GLU A 295 -11.76 -3.70 7.37
C GLU A 295 -11.15 -5.11 7.16
N ASN A 296 -10.48 -5.34 6.03
CA ASN A 296 -9.92 -6.65 5.68
C ASN A 296 -8.47 -6.82 6.15
N ILE A 297 -7.90 -5.81 6.83
CA ILE A 297 -6.60 -5.88 7.48
C ILE A 297 -6.78 -6.33 8.93
N MET A 298 -6.21 -7.48 9.29
CA MET A 298 -6.30 -8.03 10.63
C MET A 298 -5.08 -7.67 11.48
N LEU A 299 -5.29 -7.17 12.69
CA LEU A 299 -4.23 -7.05 13.69
C LEU A 299 -3.97 -8.43 14.32
N SER A 300 -2.75 -8.95 14.17
CA SER A 300 -2.35 -10.27 14.69
C SER A 300 -1.46 -10.18 15.93
N LEU A 301 -0.55 -9.20 15.98
CA LEU A 301 0.32 -8.96 17.14
C LEU A 301 0.41 -7.46 17.40
N LEU A 302 0.52 -7.09 18.67
CA LEU A 302 0.90 -5.75 19.08
C LEU A 302 2.10 -5.84 20.03
N ILE A 303 3.29 -5.59 19.47
CA ILE A 303 4.57 -5.66 20.18
C ILE A 303 4.78 -4.32 20.91
N PRO A 304 4.93 -4.35 22.24
CA PRO A 304 4.98 -3.12 23.03
C PRO A 304 6.32 -2.39 22.87
N GLY A 305 6.26 -1.06 22.96
CA GLY A 305 7.44 -0.20 22.99
C GLY A 305 8.21 -0.27 24.32
N PRO A 306 9.11 0.71 24.60
CA PRO A 306 9.34 1.95 23.86
C PRO A 306 10.28 1.82 22.65
N HIS A 307 11.03 0.72 22.54
CA HIS A 307 12.07 0.55 21.52
C HIS A 307 11.64 -0.48 20.47
N GLN A 308 12.09 -0.27 19.24
CA GLN A 308 11.93 -1.25 18.17
C GLN A 308 12.57 -2.60 18.55
N PRO A 309 11.95 -3.74 18.22
CA PRO A 309 12.48 -5.05 18.55
C PRO A 309 13.75 -5.41 17.76
N GLY A 310 13.97 -4.80 16.60
CA GLY A 310 15.08 -5.11 15.70
C GLY A 310 15.02 -6.57 15.23
N ASN A 311 16.15 -7.27 15.22
CA ASN A 311 16.20 -8.69 14.87
C ASN A 311 15.45 -9.59 15.86
N SER A 312 15.20 -9.12 17.08
CA SER A 312 14.45 -9.87 18.10
C SER A 312 12.94 -9.90 17.82
N ILE A 313 12.48 -9.31 16.71
CA ILE A 313 11.08 -9.42 16.26
C ILE A 313 10.62 -10.88 16.11
N ASP A 314 11.54 -11.79 15.75
CA ASP A 314 11.24 -13.21 15.60
C ASP A 314 10.77 -13.87 16.90
N VAL A 315 11.25 -13.38 18.05
CA VAL A 315 10.77 -13.83 19.37
C VAL A 315 9.28 -13.54 19.54
N TYR A 316 8.82 -12.40 19.01
CA TYR A 316 7.42 -11.98 19.08
C TYR A 316 6.53 -12.64 18.02
N LEU A 317 7.10 -13.00 16.86
CA LEU A 317 6.38 -13.69 15.78
C LEU A 317 6.11 -15.16 16.09
N GLU A 318 6.79 -15.75 17.08
CA GLU A 318 6.68 -17.17 17.43
C GLU A 318 5.24 -17.71 17.56
N PRO A 319 4.31 -17.10 18.33
CA PRO A 319 2.92 -17.57 18.40
C PRO A 319 2.20 -17.53 17.05
N LEU A 320 2.40 -16.49 16.25
CA LEU A 320 1.78 -16.36 14.93
C LEU A 320 2.30 -17.44 13.95
N ILE A 321 3.61 -17.68 13.96
CA ILE A 321 4.23 -18.70 13.11
C ILE A 321 3.75 -20.10 13.50
N GLU A 322 3.52 -20.36 14.78
CA GLU A 322 2.94 -21.64 15.21
C GLU A 322 1.52 -21.85 14.71
N ASP A 323 0.66 -20.83 14.74
CA ASP A 323 -0.68 -20.92 14.15
C ASP A 323 -0.61 -21.14 12.62
N LEU A 324 0.30 -20.46 11.92
CA LEU A 324 0.52 -20.64 10.48
C LEU A 324 1.07 -22.04 10.13
N VAL A 325 1.96 -22.59 10.95
CA VAL A 325 2.45 -23.97 10.81
C VAL A 325 1.30 -24.96 11.03
N LYS A 326 0.49 -24.77 12.08
CA LYS A 326 -0.67 -25.62 12.35
C LYS A 326 -1.68 -25.61 11.20
N LEU A 327 -2.03 -24.42 10.70
CA LEU A 327 -2.91 -24.25 9.55
C LEU A 327 -2.35 -24.88 8.27
N TRP A 328 -1.03 -24.91 8.10
CA TRP A 328 -0.42 -25.51 6.93
C TRP A 328 -0.33 -27.04 7.03
N ASP A 329 0.22 -27.57 8.12
CA ASP A 329 0.56 -29.00 8.27
C ASP A 329 -0.67 -29.86 8.58
N VAL A 330 -1.57 -29.39 9.46
CA VAL A 330 -2.74 -30.14 9.93
C VAL A 330 -4.03 -29.56 9.33
N GLY A 331 -4.14 -28.24 9.32
CA GLY A 331 -5.40 -27.54 9.05
C GLY A 331 -6.34 -27.52 10.26
N GLU A 332 -7.46 -26.82 10.12
CA GLU A 332 -8.47 -26.66 11.16
C GLU A 332 -9.87 -26.92 10.61
N LEU A 333 -10.62 -27.83 11.24
CA LEU A 333 -12.00 -28.10 10.85
C LEU A 333 -12.86 -26.84 11.04
N THR A 334 -13.49 -26.39 9.96
CA THR A 334 -14.18 -25.11 9.87
C THR A 334 -15.52 -25.30 9.19
N TYR A 335 -16.58 -24.76 9.81
CA TYR A 335 -17.91 -24.70 9.21
C TYR A 335 -17.99 -23.58 8.18
N ASP A 336 -18.59 -23.88 7.04
CA ASP A 336 -18.86 -22.93 5.98
C ASP A 336 -20.36 -22.65 5.85
N ALA A 337 -20.76 -21.40 6.07
CA ALA A 337 -22.15 -20.97 6.05
C ALA A 337 -22.83 -21.15 4.68
N ILE A 338 -22.08 -21.09 3.58
CA ILE A 338 -22.65 -21.19 2.23
C ILE A 338 -23.00 -22.64 1.88
N SER A 339 -22.03 -23.54 2.01
CA SER A 339 -22.24 -24.96 1.71
C SER A 339 -22.97 -25.70 2.83
N LYS A 340 -23.01 -25.12 4.04
CA LYS A 340 -23.50 -25.75 5.27
C LYS A 340 -22.78 -27.06 5.59
N THR A 341 -21.50 -27.12 5.23
CA THR A 341 -20.62 -28.27 5.47
C THR A 341 -19.37 -27.84 6.22
N THR A 342 -18.72 -28.79 6.87
CA THR A 342 -17.40 -28.58 7.44
C THR A 342 -16.31 -28.92 6.41
N PHE A 343 -15.19 -28.22 6.49
CA PHE A 343 -14.02 -28.46 5.66
C PHE A 343 -12.74 -28.23 6.45
N ASN A 344 -11.63 -28.77 5.97
CA ASN A 344 -10.33 -28.58 6.61
C ASN A 344 -9.67 -27.30 6.09
N LEU A 345 -9.76 -26.22 6.87
CA LEU A 345 -9.19 -24.92 6.53
C LEU A 345 -7.68 -24.93 6.65
N ARG A 346 -6.98 -24.59 5.57
CA ARG A 346 -5.53 -24.37 5.55
C ARG A 346 -5.20 -22.93 5.15
N ALA A 347 -4.02 -22.46 5.55
CA ALA A 347 -3.54 -21.13 5.20
C ALA A 347 -2.06 -21.11 4.80
N MET A 348 -1.71 -20.19 3.89
CA MET A 348 -0.36 -19.93 3.43
C MET A 348 -0.01 -18.45 3.57
N LEU A 349 1.20 -18.13 4.03
CA LEU A 349 1.77 -16.79 3.99
C LEU A 349 2.64 -16.62 2.72
N LEU A 350 2.23 -15.72 1.80
CA LEU A 350 2.93 -15.52 0.52
C LEU A 350 4.19 -14.65 0.65
N TRP A 351 4.14 -13.58 1.44
CA TRP A 351 5.27 -12.66 1.59
C TRP A 351 5.06 -11.65 2.71
N THR A 352 6.12 -10.92 3.03
CA THR A 352 6.06 -9.75 3.92
C THR A 352 6.13 -8.43 3.15
N ILE A 353 5.45 -7.40 3.66
CA ILE A 353 5.43 -6.03 3.17
C ILE A 353 5.91 -5.14 4.32
N SER A 354 6.96 -4.37 4.11
CA SER A 354 7.56 -3.58 5.19
C SER A 354 8.45 -2.49 4.62
N ASP A 355 8.73 -1.45 5.41
CA ASP A 355 9.77 -0.50 5.07
C ASP A 355 11.15 -1.19 4.97
N PHE A 356 12.13 -0.50 4.40
CA PHE A 356 13.43 -1.13 4.11
C PHE A 356 14.24 -1.54 5.38
N PRO A 357 14.24 -0.76 6.47
CA PRO A 357 14.74 -1.22 7.78
C PRO A 357 14.04 -2.47 8.32
N ALA A 358 12.71 -2.51 8.37
CA ALA A 358 11.93 -3.63 8.87
C ALA A 358 12.08 -4.86 7.97
N TYR A 359 12.23 -4.69 6.65
CA TYR A 359 12.63 -5.75 5.72
C TYR A 359 13.89 -6.43 6.24
N GLY A 360 14.93 -5.66 6.59
CA GLY A 360 16.18 -6.19 7.11
C GLY A 360 16.01 -6.95 8.41
N ASN A 361 15.14 -6.48 9.30
CA ASN A 361 14.81 -7.16 10.55
C ASN A 361 14.05 -8.47 10.30
N LEU A 362 13.08 -8.51 9.40
CA LEU A 362 12.30 -9.72 9.07
C LEU A 362 13.16 -10.77 8.35
N ALA A 363 13.84 -10.36 7.29
CA ALA A 363 14.71 -11.23 6.50
C ALA A 363 15.98 -11.65 7.26
N GLY A 364 16.40 -10.85 8.24
CA GLY A 364 17.63 -11.09 8.99
C GLY A 364 18.89 -10.71 8.23
N CYS A 365 18.82 -9.76 7.29
CA CYS A 365 19.95 -9.34 6.46
C CYS A 365 20.39 -7.88 6.71
N LYS A 366 21.62 -7.55 6.34
CA LYS A 366 22.09 -6.16 6.25
C LYS A 366 21.33 -5.43 5.13
N VAL A 367 20.94 -4.19 5.42
CA VAL A 367 20.26 -3.26 4.49
C VAL A 367 21.07 -1.97 4.28
N LYS A 368 22.35 -1.99 4.67
CA LYS A 368 23.30 -0.88 4.61
C LYS A 368 24.72 -1.42 4.38
N GLY A 369 25.63 -0.56 3.92
CA GLY A 369 27.05 -0.90 3.72
C GLY A 369 27.34 -1.59 2.38
N LYS A 370 28.50 -2.24 2.26
CA LYS A 370 28.95 -2.93 1.02
C LYS A 370 27.89 -3.87 0.43
N MET A 371 27.15 -4.53 1.30
CA MET A 371 26.15 -5.56 1.00
C MET A 371 24.71 -5.09 1.26
N GLY A 372 24.44 -3.80 1.05
CA GLY A 372 23.17 -3.17 1.42
C GLY A 372 21.95 -3.64 0.64
N CYS A 373 22.11 -4.22 -0.56
CA CYS A 373 20.99 -4.77 -1.31
C CYS A 373 20.65 -6.18 -0.81
N PRO A 374 19.41 -6.44 -0.36
CA PRO A 374 19.00 -7.77 0.09
C PRO A 374 18.95 -8.79 -1.06
N ILE A 375 18.72 -8.33 -2.29
CA ILE A 375 18.53 -9.17 -3.48
C ILE A 375 19.87 -9.50 -4.16
N CYS A 376 20.72 -8.48 -4.41
CA CYS A 376 22.05 -8.69 -4.99
C CYS A 376 23.01 -9.40 -4.03
N GLY A 377 22.80 -9.28 -2.72
CA GLY A 377 23.55 -10.10 -1.79
C GLY A 377 25.03 -9.68 -1.69
N LYS A 378 25.91 -10.68 -1.72
CA LYS A 378 27.37 -10.51 -1.85
C LYS A 378 27.78 -9.91 -3.19
N TYR A 379 26.95 -10.05 -4.22
CA TYR A 379 27.15 -9.48 -5.55
C TYR A 379 26.67 -8.02 -5.66
N THR A 380 26.46 -7.35 -4.53
CA THR A 380 26.12 -5.92 -4.53
C THR A 380 27.37 -5.12 -4.88
N ASP A 381 27.39 -4.54 -6.08
CA ASP A 381 28.45 -3.62 -6.47
C ASP A 381 28.33 -2.30 -5.72
N SER A 382 29.26 -2.06 -4.79
CA SER A 382 29.28 -0.84 -4.00
C SER A 382 30.64 -0.18 -4.03
N LEU A 383 30.64 1.15 -3.97
CA LEU A 383 31.82 1.99 -3.90
C LEU A 383 31.75 2.87 -2.65
N TRP A 384 32.83 2.94 -1.87
CA TRP A 384 32.93 3.90 -0.77
C TRP A 384 33.43 5.25 -1.26
N LEU A 385 32.61 6.29 -1.08
CA LEU A 385 33.01 7.68 -1.35
C LEU A 385 33.68 8.27 -0.11
N ALA A 386 34.97 8.62 -0.22
CA ALA A 386 35.79 9.03 0.92
C ALA A 386 35.35 10.38 1.52
N ASN A 387 34.99 11.36 0.68
CA ASN A 387 34.62 12.70 1.14
C ASN A 387 33.16 12.73 1.61
N SER A 388 32.25 12.08 0.88
CA SER A 388 30.85 11.94 1.28
C SER A 388 30.63 10.96 2.44
N ARG A 389 31.61 10.07 2.73
CA ARG A 389 31.58 9.04 3.77
C ARG A 389 30.36 8.12 3.67
N LYS A 390 30.12 7.57 2.47
CA LYS A 390 29.00 6.65 2.23
C LYS A 390 29.29 5.64 1.13
N HIS A 391 28.56 4.52 1.16
CA HIS A 391 28.49 3.59 0.05
C HIS A 391 27.50 4.08 -1.02
N VAL A 392 27.88 3.92 -2.28
CA VAL A 392 27.06 4.17 -3.48
C VAL A 392 27.09 2.95 -4.40
N TYR A 393 26.12 2.82 -5.29
CA TYR A 393 25.86 1.61 -6.09
C TYR A 393 25.69 2.00 -7.56
N MET A 394 26.76 1.92 -8.36
CA MET A 394 26.81 2.50 -9.73
C MET A 394 27.19 1.50 -10.83
N CYS A 395 27.36 0.21 -10.56
CA CYS A 395 27.77 -0.72 -11.62
C CYS A 395 26.55 -1.27 -12.39
N HIS A 396 25.55 -0.44 -12.68
CA HIS A 396 24.32 -0.89 -13.36
C HIS A 396 24.58 -1.32 -14.81
N ARG A 397 25.68 -0.87 -15.41
CA ARG A 397 26.11 -1.28 -16.77
C ARG A 397 26.25 -2.80 -16.91
N LYS A 398 26.54 -3.55 -15.83
CA LYS A 398 26.56 -5.03 -15.83
C LYS A 398 25.21 -5.67 -16.13
N GLY A 399 24.12 -4.93 -15.96
CA GLY A 399 22.76 -5.39 -16.29
C GLY A 399 22.37 -5.16 -17.75
N LEU A 400 23.16 -4.42 -18.55
CA LEU A 400 22.88 -4.19 -19.98
C LEU A 400 23.29 -5.40 -20.82
N SER A 401 22.81 -5.50 -22.07
CA SER A 401 23.34 -6.50 -23.02
C SER A 401 24.88 -6.38 -23.15
N PRO A 402 25.64 -7.48 -23.27
CA PRO A 402 27.08 -7.45 -23.52
C PRO A 402 27.50 -6.60 -24.74
N SER A 403 26.64 -6.52 -25.76
CA SER A 403 26.87 -5.71 -26.97
C SER A 403 26.49 -4.23 -26.81
N HIS A 404 25.93 -3.83 -25.67
CA HIS A 404 25.44 -2.47 -25.48
C HIS A 404 26.58 -1.44 -25.42
N SER A 405 26.48 -0.37 -26.20
CA SER A 405 27.56 0.63 -26.37
C SER A 405 28.04 1.27 -25.06
N PHE A 406 27.17 1.40 -24.04
CA PHE A 406 27.56 1.98 -22.74
C PHE A 406 28.61 1.15 -22.00
N ARG A 407 28.70 -0.17 -22.24
CA ARG A 407 29.68 -1.04 -21.56
C ARG A 407 31.12 -0.68 -21.89
N VAL A 408 31.39 -0.12 -23.06
CA VAL A 408 32.76 0.22 -23.51
C VAL A 408 33.13 1.69 -23.28
N LYS A 409 32.17 2.57 -23.01
CA LYS A 409 32.38 4.04 -22.95
C LYS A 409 32.97 4.52 -21.62
N LYS A 410 34.29 4.45 -21.46
CA LYS A 410 35.01 4.87 -20.24
C LYS A 410 34.70 6.32 -19.80
N THR A 411 34.79 7.27 -20.73
CA THR A 411 34.74 8.72 -20.44
C THR A 411 33.39 9.22 -19.96
N TRP A 412 32.31 8.48 -20.24
CA TRP A 412 30.96 8.86 -19.83
C TRP A 412 30.64 8.47 -18.38
N PHE A 413 31.41 7.56 -17.79
CA PHE A 413 31.11 6.96 -16.50
C PHE A 413 32.28 7.10 -15.52
N ASP A 414 32.74 5.98 -14.93
CA ASP A 414 33.77 5.90 -13.89
C ASP A 414 35.19 5.66 -14.45
N GLY A 415 35.41 5.88 -15.75
CA GLY A 415 36.69 5.66 -16.41
C GLY A 415 36.99 4.20 -16.75
N LYS A 416 36.08 3.26 -16.46
CA LYS A 416 36.28 1.81 -16.65
C LYS A 416 35.34 1.23 -17.71
N THR A 417 35.82 0.22 -18.44
CA THR A 417 34.97 -0.65 -19.26
C THR A 417 34.30 -1.69 -18.36
N GLU A 418 33.07 -2.08 -18.70
CA GLU A 418 32.28 -3.03 -17.89
C GLU A 418 31.95 -4.29 -18.69
N HIS A 419 32.74 -5.33 -18.47
CA HIS A 419 32.57 -6.65 -19.09
C HIS A 419 31.84 -7.64 -18.18
N GLY A 420 31.60 -7.30 -16.90
CA GLY A 420 30.95 -8.17 -15.95
C GLY A 420 29.47 -8.41 -16.25
N THR A 421 28.93 -9.50 -15.71
CA THR A 421 27.49 -9.82 -15.74
C THR A 421 26.84 -9.51 -14.40
N ARG A 422 25.52 -9.36 -14.41
CA ARG A 422 24.74 -9.24 -13.17
C ARG A 422 24.89 -10.50 -12.32
N GLY A 423 25.16 -10.32 -11.03
CA GLY A 423 25.26 -11.43 -10.08
C GLY A 423 23.95 -12.21 -9.94
N ARG A 424 24.05 -13.50 -9.62
CA ARG A 424 22.90 -14.38 -9.45
C ARG A 424 22.11 -14.00 -8.18
N ILE A 425 20.79 -13.86 -8.31
CA ILE A 425 19.89 -13.67 -7.17
C ILE A 425 19.76 -15.00 -6.43
N LEU A 426 20.00 -14.99 -5.11
CA LEU A 426 19.87 -16.18 -4.27
C LEU A 426 18.41 -16.60 -4.14
N THR A 427 18.15 -17.89 -4.37
CA THR A 427 16.80 -18.44 -4.20
C THR A 427 16.45 -18.61 -2.72
N GLY A 428 15.16 -18.71 -2.47
CA GLY A 428 14.56 -19.60 -1.49
C GLY A 428 15.50 -20.55 -0.72
N ARG A 429 15.71 -21.70 -1.37
CA ARG A 429 16.53 -22.83 -0.94
C ARG A 429 18.00 -22.48 -0.71
N ASN A 430 18.60 -21.63 -1.55
CA ASN A 430 20.00 -21.24 -1.34
C ASN A 430 20.19 -20.55 0.02
N VAL A 431 19.29 -19.64 0.38
CA VAL A 431 19.34 -18.95 1.68
C VAL A 431 19.05 -19.91 2.84
N SER A 432 18.08 -20.83 2.67
CA SER A 432 17.75 -21.84 3.69
C SER A 432 18.95 -22.74 3.99
N SER A 433 19.61 -23.24 2.94
CA SER A 433 20.81 -24.07 3.03
C SER A 433 21.97 -23.33 3.71
N LEU A 434 22.27 -22.11 3.26
CA LEU A 434 23.34 -21.27 3.82
C LEU A 434 23.14 -21.00 5.32
N LEU A 435 21.89 -20.85 5.77
CA LEU A 435 21.56 -20.51 7.15
C LEU A 435 21.16 -21.72 8.01
N LYS A 436 21.26 -22.95 7.50
CA LYS A 436 20.76 -24.14 8.19
C LYS A 436 21.37 -24.33 9.58
N SER A 437 22.67 -24.07 9.71
CA SER A 437 23.45 -24.15 10.96
C SER A 437 23.57 -22.82 11.71
N TYR A 438 22.98 -21.73 11.20
CA TYR A 438 23.09 -20.41 11.82
C TYR A 438 22.38 -20.39 13.17
N LYS A 439 23.13 -20.14 14.26
CA LYS A 439 22.57 -20.03 15.61
C LYS A 439 22.10 -18.60 15.87
N ASN A 440 20.81 -18.43 16.07
CA ASN A 440 20.22 -17.13 16.38
C ASN A 440 20.52 -16.71 17.82
N ASP A 441 21.03 -15.50 18.00
CA ASP A 441 21.27 -14.90 19.31
C ASP A 441 20.35 -13.69 19.53
N PHE A 442 19.19 -13.91 20.18
CA PHE A 442 18.18 -12.85 20.38
C PHE A 442 18.34 -12.07 21.69
N GLY A 443 18.10 -10.77 21.64
CA GLY A 443 18.08 -9.90 22.81
C GLY A 443 18.83 -8.59 22.61
N ASN A 444 18.29 -7.51 23.15
CA ASN A 444 18.74 -6.13 22.94
C ASN A 444 19.53 -5.57 24.14
N ARG A 445 20.29 -6.42 24.85
CA ARG A 445 21.07 -5.98 26.02
C ARG A 445 22.14 -4.97 25.56
N LYS A 446 22.13 -3.77 26.13
CA LYS A 446 23.24 -2.82 25.97
C LYS A 446 24.42 -3.35 26.78
N GLU A 447 25.41 -3.93 26.13
CA GLU A 447 26.72 -4.11 26.75
C GLU A 447 27.29 -2.71 27.02
N SER A 448 27.39 -2.35 28.29
CA SER A 448 28.09 -1.15 28.72
C SER A 448 29.57 -1.30 28.37
N GLY A 449 30.01 -0.61 27.32
CA GLY A 449 31.40 -0.22 27.09
C GLY A 449 32.41 -1.35 26.83
N LYS A 450 32.50 -1.81 25.58
CA LYS A 450 33.82 -2.12 25.01
C LYS A 450 34.12 -1.09 23.92
N LYS A 451 35.01 -0.14 24.24
CA LYS A 451 35.72 0.66 23.22
C LYS A 451 36.23 -0.34 22.18
N ARG A 452 35.86 -0.16 20.91
CA ARG A 452 36.51 -0.84 19.79
C ARG A 452 38.03 -0.67 19.96
N GLN A 453 38.73 -1.72 20.35
CA GLN A 453 40.18 -1.78 20.16
C GLN A 453 40.39 -1.79 18.65
N ARG A 454 40.96 -0.71 18.14
CA ARG A 454 41.62 -0.70 16.83
C ARG A 454 42.76 -1.70 16.97
N ALA A 455 42.68 -2.84 16.30
CA ALA A 455 43.83 -3.72 16.15
C ALA A 455 44.96 -2.89 15.53
N ALA A 456 46.04 -2.71 16.29
CA ALA A 456 47.26 -2.12 15.80
C ALA A 456 47.84 -3.04 14.73
N ARG A 457 48.22 -2.47 13.59
CA ARG A 457 49.13 -3.14 12.66
C ARG A 457 50.44 -3.38 13.41
N VAL A 458 50.78 -4.64 13.63
CA VAL A 458 52.16 -5.03 13.89
C VAL A 458 52.69 -5.48 12.55
N GLU A 459 53.61 -4.70 12.00
CA GLU A 459 54.50 -5.14 10.93
C GLU A 459 55.50 -6.12 11.56
N THR A 460 55.46 -7.37 11.14
CA THR A 460 56.55 -8.32 11.34
C THR A 460 56.94 -8.84 9.98
N HIS A 461 58.07 -8.33 9.48
CA HIS A 461 58.87 -8.98 8.46
C HIS A 461 59.44 -10.28 9.06
N SER A 462 59.23 -11.40 8.37
CA SER A 462 60.25 -12.45 8.30
C SER A 462 60.00 -13.31 7.07
N ASP A 463 61.03 -13.38 6.26
CA ASP A 463 61.17 -14.26 5.10
C ASP A 463 61.04 -15.74 5.50
N ASN A 464 60.37 -16.53 4.65
CA ASN A 464 60.80 -17.87 4.27
C ASN A 464 59.90 -18.38 3.15
N GLU A 465 60.54 -18.72 2.03
CA GLU A 465 59.99 -19.43 0.88
C GLU A 465 59.91 -20.94 1.18
N ASP A 466 59.03 -21.62 0.43
CA ASP A 466 58.96 -23.06 0.16
C ASP A 466 58.38 -24.02 1.21
N GLU A 467 57.11 -24.41 1.02
CA GLU A 467 56.74 -25.69 0.40
C GLU A 467 55.20 -25.80 0.26
N ALA A 468 54.76 -26.09 -0.96
CA ALA A 468 53.36 -26.33 -1.31
C ALA A 468 53.02 -27.82 -1.17
N SER A 469 51.82 -28.13 -0.65
CA SER A 469 50.75 -28.82 -1.39
C SER A 469 49.76 -29.56 -0.47
N ALA A 470 48.47 -29.44 -0.81
CA ALA A 470 47.32 -30.22 -0.33
C ALA A 470 46.51 -29.73 0.89
N SER A 471 46.22 -28.42 1.00
CA SER A 471 45.11 -27.92 1.84
C SER A 471 44.39 -26.64 1.34
N GLU A 472 44.78 -26.10 0.17
CA GLU A 472 44.28 -24.80 -0.31
C GLU A 472 42.82 -24.84 -0.81
N GLU A 473 42.29 -26.00 -1.19
CA GLU A 473 40.90 -26.13 -1.65
C GLU A 473 39.88 -26.07 -0.50
N GLU A 474 40.24 -26.55 0.70
CA GLU A 474 39.37 -26.48 1.88
C GLU A 474 39.41 -25.08 2.53
N GLU A 475 40.58 -24.43 2.59
CA GLU A 475 40.71 -23.07 3.12
C GLU A 475 40.05 -22.01 2.21
N GLU A 476 40.03 -22.20 0.89
CA GLU A 476 39.31 -21.30 -0.02
C GLU A 476 37.78 -21.46 0.05
N GLU A 477 37.24 -22.65 0.32
CA GLU A 477 35.80 -22.84 0.52
C GLU A 477 35.35 -22.30 1.89
N GLU A 478 36.12 -22.53 2.96
CA GLU A 478 35.81 -21.99 4.29
C GLU A 478 35.86 -20.45 4.32
N ALA A 479 36.84 -19.82 3.63
CA ALA A 479 36.91 -18.36 3.52
C ALA A 479 35.79 -17.74 2.66
N LYS A 480 35.28 -18.46 1.66
CA LYS A 480 34.15 -18.02 0.80
C LYS A 480 32.80 -18.08 1.53
N ASP A 481 32.64 -19.00 2.47
CA ASP A 481 31.42 -19.14 3.27
C ASP A 481 31.31 -18.11 4.40
N GLU A 482 32.43 -17.64 4.97
CA GLU A 482 32.43 -16.56 5.97
C GLU A 482 31.92 -15.21 5.42
N GLU A 483 32.34 -14.78 4.22
CA GLU A 483 31.87 -13.51 3.65
C GLU A 483 30.36 -13.58 3.33
N GLY A 484 29.88 -14.74 2.89
CA GLY A 484 28.47 -15.04 2.62
C GLY A 484 27.61 -15.02 3.88
N LEU A 485 28.09 -15.58 4.98
CA LEU A 485 27.42 -15.56 6.29
C LEU A 485 27.43 -14.17 6.93
N SER A 486 28.51 -13.39 6.71
CA SER A 486 28.70 -12.07 7.32
C SER A 486 27.57 -11.08 6.98
N ARG A 487 26.80 -11.28 5.91
CA ARG A 487 25.67 -10.41 5.55
C ARG A 487 24.44 -10.62 6.43
N TRP A 488 24.30 -11.81 7.01
CA TRP A 488 23.13 -12.21 7.78
C TRP A 488 23.35 -11.84 9.25
N LYS A 489 22.24 -11.62 9.94
CA LYS A 489 22.20 -11.32 11.37
C LYS A 489 21.40 -12.35 12.15
N LYS A 490 20.55 -13.10 11.45
CA LYS A 490 19.76 -14.23 11.95
C LYS A 490 19.26 -15.08 10.80
N ARG A 491 18.92 -16.33 11.10
CA ARG A 491 17.99 -17.14 10.31
C ARG A 491 16.57 -16.68 10.62
N SER A 492 15.86 -16.19 9.61
CA SER A 492 14.49 -15.73 9.76
C SER A 492 13.54 -16.84 10.24
N ILE A 493 12.66 -16.53 11.19
CA ILE A 493 11.65 -17.46 11.73
C ILE A 493 10.70 -17.98 10.65
N PHE A 494 10.51 -17.26 9.54
CA PHE A 494 9.65 -17.71 8.44
C PHE A 494 10.14 -18.99 7.77
N PHE A 495 11.42 -19.36 7.89
CA PHE A 495 11.93 -20.67 7.43
C PHE A 495 11.40 -21.86 8.25
N ARG A 496 10.62 -21.62 9.31
CA ARG A 496 9.82 -22.68 9.96
C ARG A 496 8.60 -23.09 9.14
N LEU A 497 8.15 -22.23 8.22
CA LEU A 497 7.07 -22.57 7.29
C LEU A 497 7.68 -23.40 6.14
N PRO A 498 7.25 -24.66 5.93
CA PRO A 498 7.91 -25.58 4.99
C PRO A 498 7.98 -25.07 3.56
N TYR A 499 6.98 -24.31 3.11
CA TYR A 499 6.90 -23.75 1.76
C TYR A 499 7.68 -22.44 1.59
N TRP A 500 8.19 -21.81 2.65
CA TRP A 500 8.78 -20.47 2.57
C TRP A 500 10.03 -20.42 1.69
N GLU A 501 10.84 -21.48 1.70
CA GLU A 501 12.02 -21.59 0.85
C GLU A 501 11.71 -21.83 -0.63
N GLU A 502 10.45 -22.01 -0.98
CA GLU A 502 10.00 -22.25 -2.35
C GLU A 502 9.48 -20.97 -3.02
N LEU A 503 9.16 -19.95 -2.22
CA LEU A 503 8.59 -18.71 -2.69
C LEU A 503 9.65 -17.89 -3.46
N PRO A 504 9.37 -17.49 -4.72
CA PRO A 504 10.27 -16.65 -5.52
C PRO A 504 10.47 -15.26 -4.91
N VAL A 505 9.43 -14.72 -4.27
CA VAL A 505 9.42 -13.45 -3.54
C VAL A 505 8.93 -13.73 -2.12
N ARG A 506 9.79 -13.44 -1.13
CA ARG A 506 9.52 -13.70 0.30
C ARG A 506 9.28 -12.41 1.08
N HIS A 507 10.03 -11.38 0.72
CA HIS A 507 9.98 -10.06 1.32
C HIS A 507 9.92 -9.06 0.15
N ASN A 508 8.96 -8.14 0.18
CA ASN A 508 8.77 -7.16 -0.89
C ASN A 508 9.60 -5.90 -0.66
N LEU A 509 10.15 -5.33 -1.73
CA LEU A 509 10.65 -3.96 -1.70
C LEU A 509 9.47 -2.98 -1.71
N ASP A 510 9.42 -2.11 -0.69
CA ASP A 510 8.35 -1.13 -0.63
C ASP A 510 8.55 0.02 -1.63
N ILE A 511 7.80 -0.06 -2.72
CA ILE A 511 7.85 0.88 -3.83
C ILE A 511 7.47 2.28 -3.38
N MET A 512 6.53 2.44 -2.45
CA MET A 512 6.15 3.75 -1.92
C MET A 512 7.36 4.48 -1.34
N HIS A 513 8.12 3.81 -0.47
CA HIS A 513 9.31 4.39 0.16
C HIS A 513 10.46 4.57 -0.83
N VAL A 514 10.67 3.63 -1.75
CA VAL A 514 11.71 3.74 -2.80
C VAL A 514 11.43 4.95 -3.70
N GLU A 515 10.22 5.04 -4.26
CA GLU A 515 9.79 6.15 -5.13
C GLU A 515 9.92 7.50 -4.43
N LYS A 516 9.39 7.62 -3.20
CA LYS A 516 9.51 8.83 -2.37
C LYS A 516 10.96 9.25 -2.19
N ASN A 517 11.84 8.32 -1.81
CA ASN A 517 13.25 8.63 -1.53
C ASN A 517 14.02 9.04 -2.79
N VAL A 518 13.74 8.38 -3.92
CA VAL A 518 14.31 8.71 -5.23
C VAL A 518 13.82 10.09 -5.68
N ALA A 519 12.52 10.36 -5.61
CA ALA A 519 11.91 11.63 -5.98
C ALA A 519 12.44 12.80 -5.12
N ALA A 520 12.49 12.62 -3.81
CA ALA A 520 13.03 13.61 -2.88
C ALA A 520 14.50 13.91 -3.18
N SER A 521 15.30 12.88 -3.45
CA SER A 521 16.72 13.02 -3.80
C SER A 521 16.90 13.75 -5.14
N LEU A 522 16.04 13.46 -6.12
CA LEU A 522 16.04 14.10 -7.42
C LEU A 522 15.71 15.59 -7.30
N ILE A 523 14.58 15.95 -6.69
CA ILE A 523 14.14 17.34 -6.52
C ILE A 523 15.18 18.15 -5.71
N ALA A 524 15.67 17.60 -4.60
CA ALA A 524 16.68 18.27 -3.78
C ALA A 524 17.98 18.55 -4.57
N THR A 525 18.34 17.66 -5.48
CA THR A 525 19.52 17.82 -6.35
C THR A 525 19.27 18.84 -7.47
N LEU A 526 18.09 18.83 -8.10
CA LEU A 526 17.69 19.80 -9.15
C LEU A 526 17.67 21.25 -8.60
N LEU A 527 17.09 21.42 -7.41
CA LEU A 527 16.95 22.72 -6.74
C LEU A 527 18.18 23.10 -5.91
N HIS A 528 19.14 22.19 -5.73
CA HIS A 528 20.31 22.37 -4.88
C HIS A 528 19.94 22.90 -3.48
N CYS A 529 19.01 22.22 -2.81
CA CYS A 529 18.48 22.57 -1.49
C CYS A 529 18.38 21.35 -0.56
N GLY A 530 18.39 21.59 0.75
CA GLY A 530 18.20 20.53 1.76
C GLY A 530 19.18 19.36 1.60
N ASN A 531 18.65 18.15 1.43
CA ASN A 531 19.42 16.90 1.29
C ASN A 531 19.92 16.65 -0.16
N SER A 532 20.32 17.71 -0.86
CA SER A 532 20.90 17.62 -2.20
C SER A 532 22.01 16.56 -2.25
N LYS A 533 22.00 15.73 -3.30
CA LYS A 533 23.08 14.77 -3.53
C LYS A 533 24.30 15.44 -4.17
N ASP A 534 24.18 16.69 -4.58
CA ASP A 534 25.28 17.50 -5.10
C ASP A 534 25.68 18.60 -4.12
N GLY A 535 26.99 18.72 -3.85
CA GLY A 535 27.57 19.66 -2.90
C GLY A 535 29.09 19.49 -2.82
N LEU A 536 29.77 20.26 -1.96
CA LEU A 536 31.24 20.29 -1.91
C LEU A 536 31.87 18.90 -1.73
N LYS A 537 31.31 18.07 -0.84
CA LYS A 537 31.81 16.69 -0.63
C LYS A 537 31.67 15.83 -1.89
N ALA A 538 30.52 15.91 -2.58
CA ALA A 538 30.29 15.18 -3.81
C ALA A 538 31.24 15.63 -4.93
N ARG A 539 31.54 16.94 -5.03
CA ARG A 539 32.51 17.46 -6.02
C ARG A 539 33.95 17.03 -5.73
N LYS A 540 34.34 16.95 -4.45
CA LYS A 540 35.64 16.37 -4.06
C LYS A 540 35.71 14.87 -4.33
N ASP A 541 34.60 14.14 -4.23
CA ASP A 541 34.56 12.73 -4.63
C ASP A 541 34.75 12.57 -6.14
N LEU A 542 34.18 13.46 -6.98
CA LEU A 542 34.46 13.46 -8.43
C LEU A 542 35.95 13.67 -8.72
N GLU A 543 36.60 14.59 -8.00
CA GLU A 543 38.04 14.85 -8.10
C GLU A 543 38.88 13.64 -7.67
N THR A 544 38.52 13.02 -6.54
CA THR A 544 39.19 11.81 -6.03
C THR A 544 39.06 10.63 -7.00
N LEU A 545 37.91 10.51 -7.67
CA LEU A 545 37.66 9.46 -8.67
C LEU A 545 38.26 9.79 -10.05
N GLY A 546 38.78 11.00 -10.26
CA GLY A 546 39.37 11.42 -11.53
C GLY A 546 38.37 11.59 -12.67
N ILE A 547 37.07 11.76 -12.37
CA ILE A 547 35.99 11.86 -13.37
C ILE A 547 35.41 13.27 -13.44
N ARG A 548 34.95 13.69 -14.63
CA ARG A 548 34.26 14.98 -14.86
C ARG A 548 35.02 16.20 -14.32
N LYS A 549 36.24 16.40 -14.82
CA LYS A 549 37.18 17.45 -14.40
C LYS A 549 36.55 18.86 -14.46
N GLU A 550 35.64 19.09 -15.39
CA GLU A 550 34.90 20.33 -15.54
C GLU A 550 34.00 20.67 -14.34
N LEU A 551 33.65 19.68 -13.52
CA LEU A 551 32.78 19.83 -12.35
C LEU A 551 33.52 19.87 -11.01
N HIS A 552 34.85 19.76 -11.02
CA HIS A 552 35.67 19.80 -9.80
C HIS A 552 35.58 21.17 -9.11
N ALA A 553 35.70 21.18 -7.78
CA ALA A 553 35.59 22.42 -7.01
C ALA A 553 36.79 23.33 -7.29
N LYS A 554 36.54 24.61 -7.59
CA LYS A 554 37.60 25.58 -7.90
C LYS A 554 37.82 26.51 -6.71
N ALA A 555 39.07 26.68 -6.30
CA ALA A 555 39.45 27.66 -5.29
C ALA A 555 39.49 29.06 -5.94
N HIS A 556 38.73 30.00 -5.41
CA HIS A 556 38.78 31.41 -5.82
C HIS A 556 39.02 32.27 -4.58
N GLY A 557 40.30 32.52 -4.27
CA GLY A 557 40.72 33.18 -3.04
C GLY A 557 40.27 32.40 -1.80
N LYS A 558 39.54 33.05 -0.89
CA LYS A 558 38.98 32.42 0.33
C LYS A 558 37.68 31.63 0.09
N ARG A 559 37.08 31.69 -1.11
CA ARG A 559 35.79 31.05 -1.42
C ARG A 559 35.99 29.86 -2.37
N THR A 560 35.25 28.78 -2.13
CA THR A 560 35.20 27.63 -3.03
C THR A 560 34.00 27.76 -3.94
N LEU A 561 34.24 27.79 -5.26
CA LEU A 561 33.18 27.84 -6.27
C LEU A 561 32.90 26.42 -6.79
N LEU A 562 31.63 26.06 -6.86
CA LEU A 562 31.19 24.82 -7.51
C LEU A 562 30.71 25.15 -8.93
N PRO A 563 31.35 24.61 -9.98
CA PRO A 563 30.89 24.81 -11.35
C PRO A 563 29.45 24.32 -11.55
N ALA A 564 28.69 25.04 -12.38
CA ALA A 564 27.32 24.70 -12.73
C ALA A 564 27.30 23.29 -13.35
N ALA A 565 26.44 22.43 -12.80
CA ALA A 565 26.27 21.08 -13.31
C ALA A 565 25.06 20.98 -14.24
N PRO A 566 25.08 20.05 -15.21
CA PRO A 566 23.99 19.90 -16.18
C PRO A 566 22.66 19.44 -15.57
N TRP A 567 22.66 18.93 -14.34
CA TRP A 567 21.45 18.54 -13.60
C TRP A 567 20.91 19.65 -12.69
N SER A 568 21.62 20.76 -12.52
CA SER A 568 21.22 21.84 -11.61
C SER A 568 20.47 22.93 -12.35
N LEU A 569 19.28 23.29 -11.88
CA LEU A 569 18.51 24.38 -12.45
C LEU A 569 19.16 25.74 -12.13
N SER A 570 19.20 26.65 -13.09
CA SER A 570 19.54 28.06 -12.87
C SER A 570 18.47 28.76 -12.02
N LYS A 571 18.77 29.97 -11.52
CA LYS A 571 17.83 30.70 -10.63
C LYS A 571 16.47 30.97 -11.29
N SER A 572 16.45 31.31 -12.59
CA SER A 572 15.22 31.53 -13.36
C SER A 572 14.46 30.22 -13.60
N GLU A 573 15.18 29.14 -13.93
CA GLU A 573 14.57 27.82 -14.11
C GLU A 573 13.99 27.27 -12.80
N LYS A 574 14.66 27.45 -11.66
CA LYS A 574 14.13 27.08 -10.34
C LYS A 574 12.81 27.79 -10.03
N ARG A 575 12.74 29.10 -10.30
CA ARG A 575 11.51 29.87 -10.12
C ARG A 575 10.40 29.36 -11.03
N THR A 576 10.72 29.00 -12.28
CA THR A 576 9.76 28.42 -13.23
C THR A 576 9.25 27.06 -12.75
N PHE A 577 10.15 26.19 -12.31
CA PHE A 577 9.84 24.87 -11.75
C PHE A 577 8.92 25.00 -10.52
N CYS A 578 9.29 25.83 -9.54
CA CYS A 578 8.49 26.04 -8.34
C CYS A 578 7.15 26.69 -8.65
N LYS A 579 7.09 27.65 -9.58
CA LYS A 579 5.84 28.29 -10.00
C LYS A 579 4.86 27.27 -10.59
N ARG A 580 5.33 26.37 -11.46
CA ARG A 580 4.48 25.30 -12.04
C ARG A 580 3.87 24.39 -10.97
N LEU A 581 4.63 24.07 -9.92
CA LEU A 581 4.11 23.27 -8.80
C LEU A 581 3.18 24.07 -7.88
N TYR A 582 3.46 25.35 -7.68
CA TYR A 582 2.65 26.25 -6.85
C TYR A 582 1.28 26.53 -7.47
N ASP A 583 1.24 26.73 -8.79
CA ASP A 583 0.02 27.05 -9.53
C ASP A 583 -0.87 25.81 -9.78
N PHE A 584 -0.37 24.60 -9.47
CA PHE A 584 -1.12 23.36 -9.67
C PHE A 584 -2.35 23.27 -8.78
N LYS A 585 -3.49 22.93 -9.38
CA LYS A 585 -4.75 22.61 -8.69
C LYS A 585 -5.27 21.26 -9.20
N GLY A 586 -5.34 20.27 -8.31
CA GLY A 586 -5.90 18.96 -8.61
C GLY A 586 -7.34 18.81 -8.10
N PRO A 587 -8.06 17.76 -8.54
CA PRO A 587 -9.35 17.37 -7.95
C PRO A 587 -9.24 17.10 -6.45
N ASP A 588 -10.35 17.21 -5.71
CA ASP A 588 -10.37 16.88 -4.30
C ASP A 588 -10.00 15.40 -4.06
N GLY A 589 -9.27 15.14 -2.97
CA GLY A 589 -8.75 13.80 -2.66
C GLY A 589 -7.59 13.30 -3.54
N TYR A 590 -7.16 14.03 -4.57
CA TYR A 590 -6.11 13.59 -5.50
C TYR A 590 -4.70 13.60 -4.87
N CYS A 591 -4.30 14.73 -4.30
CA CYS A 591 -3.05 14.91 -3.55
C CYS A 591 -3.25 15.97 -2.45
N SER A 592 -2.25 16.16 -1.58
CA SER A 592 -2.29 17.32 -0.69
C SER A 592 -2.16 18.63 -1.46
N ASN A 593 -2.47 19.76 -0.83
CA ASN A 593 -2.30 21.06 -1.46
C ASN A 593 -0.80 21.37 -1.69
N ILE A 594 -0.28 21.01 -2.87
CA ILE A 594 1.14 21.15 -3.24
C ILE A 594 1.62 22.59 -3.12
N SER A 595 0.76 23.58 -3.38
CA SER A 595 1.12 25.00 -3.23
C SER A 595 1.62 25.34 -1.82
N SER A 596 1.06 24.71 -0.78
CA SER A 596 1.48 24.89 0.62
C SER A 596 2.87 24.32 0.92
N CYS A 597 3.39 23.44 0.05
CA CYS A 597 4.68 22.79 0.17
C CYS A 597 5.77 23.48 -0.68
N VAL A 598 5.45 24.58 -1.37
CA VAL A 598 6.36 25.27 -2.29
C VAL A 598 6.60 26.71 -1.83
N SER A 599 7.88 27.08 -1.68
CA SER A 599 8.30 28.48 -1.47
C SER A 599 8.82 29.06 -2.79
N LEU A 600 8.15 30.08 -3.31
CA LEU A 600 8.56 30.77 -4.54
C LEU A 600 9.77 31.70 -4.34
N ASP A 601 9.88 32.33 -3.17
CA ASP A 601 10.98 33.23 -2.85
C ASP A 601 12.29 32.47 -2.66
N GLU A 602 12.24 31.36 -1.91
CA GLU A 602 13.40 30.53 -1.67
C GLU A 602 13.63 29.48 -2.77
N CYS A 603 12.66 29.29 -3.68
CA CYS A 603 12.63 28.23 -4.68
C CYS A 603 12.88 26.83 -4.06
N LYS A 604 12.14 26.53 -2.99
CA LYS A 604 12.25 25.26 -2.24
C LYS A 604 10.94 24.50 -2.25
N VAL A 605 11.06 23.18 -2.19
CA VAL A 605 9.94 22.26 -2.00
C VAL A 605 10.16 21.51 -0.68
N MET A 606 9.23 21.63 0.26
CA MET A 606 9.33 21.05 1.60
C MET A 606 7.96 20.56 2.07
N GLY A 607 7.92 19.51 2.90
CA GLY A 607 6.69 19.05 3.54
C GLY A 607 5.83 18.06 2.74
N LEU A 608 6.25 17.68 1.53
CA LEU A 608 5.57 16.64 0.74
C LEU A 608 5.56 15.29 1.47
N LYS A 609 4.39 14.64 1.47
CA LYS A 609 4.20 13.27 1.97
C LYS A 609 4.50 12.25 0.86
N SER A 610 4.55 10.97 1.22
CA SER A 610 4.84 9.87 0.27
C SER A 610 3.88 9.90 -0.93
N HIS A 611 2.58 10.11 -0.69
CA HIS A 611 1.55 10.21 -1.75
C HIS A 611 1.75 11.40 -2.68
N ASP A 612 2.23 12.53 -2.15
CA ASP A 612 2.51 13.71 -2.98
C ASP A 612 3.72 13.47 -3.90
N TYR A 613 4.74 12.77 -3.40
CA TYR A 613 5.87 12.35 -4.24
C TYR A 613 5.47 11.36 -5.32
N HIS A 614 4.52 10.46 -5.03
CA HIS A 614 3.96 9.53 -6.00
C HIS A 614 3.27 10.28 -7.15
N VAL A 615 2.34 11.19 -6.83
CA VAL A 615 1.67 12.05 -7.82
C VAL A 615 2.68 12.89 -8.61
N LEU A 616 3.70 13.39 -7.92
CA LEU A 616 4.76 14.17 -8.56
C LEU A 616 5.56 13.32 -9.54
N MET A 617 6.01 12.12 -9.18
CA MET A 617 6.78 11.26 -10.07
C MET A 617 5.99 10.79 -11.28
N GLN A 618 4.71 10.45 -11.08
CA GLN A 618 3.89 9.89 -12.16
C GLN A 618 3.43 10.91 -13.18
N GLN A 619 3.11 12.14 -12.76
CA GLN A 619 2.42 13.10 -13.60
C GLN A 619 3.04 14.50 -13.60
N LEU A 620 3.37 15.05 -12.44
CA LEU A 620 3.71 16.47 -12.35
C LEU A 620 5.18 16.78 -12.68
N LEU A 621 6.11 15.89 -12.34
CA LEU A 621 7.53 16.13 -12.54
C LEU A 621 7.91 16.24 -14.02
N PRO A 622 7.43 15.38 -14.93
CA PRO A 622 7.68 15.55 -16.36
C PRO A 622 7.21 16.91 -16.89
N VAL A 623 6.04 17.38 -16.43
CA VAL A 623 5.49 18.69 -16.79
C VAL A 623 6.33 19.81 -16.17
N ALA A 624 6.71 19.68 -14.90
CA ALA A 624 7.47 20.69 -14.17
C ALA A 624 8.85 20.93 -14.77
N VAL A 625 9.51 19.89 -15.31
CA VAL A 625 10.84 20.01 -15.96
C VAL A 625 10.77 20.23 -17.48
N ARG A 626 9.59 20.32 -18.09
CA ARG A 626 9.44 20.52 -19.55
C ARG A 626 10.07 21.84 -20.00
N GLY A 627 10.96 21.78 -20.98
CA GLY A 627 11.72 22.95 -21.45
C GLY A 627 12.80 23.45 -20.48
N LEU A 628 12.98 22.79 -19.32
CA LEU A 628 14.09 23.03 -18.39
C LEU A 628 15.16 21.96 -18.60
N LEU A 629 16.39 22.21 -18.13
CA LEU A 629 17.55 21.30 -18.23
C LEU A 629 17.99 20.96 -19.67
N PRO A 630 19.25 20.53 -19.87
CA PRO A 630 19.69 19.97 -21.14
C PRO A 630 18.95 18.66 -21.49
N LYS A 631 18.89 18.33 -22.79
CA LYS A 631 18.16 17.15 -23.34
C LYS A 631 18.50 15.84 -22.62
N GLY A 632 19.78 15.59 -22.35
CA GLY A 632 20.25 14.36 -21.71
C GLY A 632 19.66 14.12 -20.31
N PRO A 633 19.94 15.01 -19.33
CA PRO A 633 19.36 14.94 -17.99
C PRO A 633 17.83 14.92 -17.98
N ARG A 634 17.18 15.75 -18.81
CA ARG A 634 15.73 15.79 -18.92
C ARG A 634 15.14 14.44 -19.37
N LEU A 635 15.73 13.84 -20.41
CA LEU A 635 15.28 12.54 -20.92
C LEU A 635 15.45 11.42 -19.87
N ALA A 636 16.54 11.43 -19.11
CA ALA A 636 16.73 10.47 -18.01
C ALA A 636 15.61 10.57 -16.97
N ILE A 637 15.23 11.79 -16.57
CA ILE A 637 14.11 12.04 -15.64
C ILE A 637 12.79 11.52 -16.23
N PHE A 638 12.50 11.84 -17.50
CA PHE A 638 11.27 11.38 -18.15
C PHE A 638 11.15 9.86 -18.19
N ARG A 639 12.24 9.14 -18.53
CA ARG A 639 12.25 7.68 -18.52
C ARG A 639 12.02 7.11 -17.12
N LEU A 640 12.60 7.72 -16.08
CA LEU A 640 12.39 7.31 -14.70
C LEU A 640 10.94 7.55 -14.23
N CYS A 641 10.34 8.68 -14.59
CA CYS A 641 8.92 8.96 -14.32
C CYS A 641 8.00 7.96 -15.05
N ALA A 642 8.28 7.68 -16.33
CA ALA A 642 7.53 6.69 -17.09
C ALA A 642 7.61 5.29 -16.46
N PHE A 643 8.80 4.89 -16.00
CA PHE A 643 9.00 3.64 -15.26
C PHE A 643 8.09 3.52 -14.03
N PHE A 644 8.07 4.52 -13.15
CA PHE A 644 7.23 4.49 -11.95
C PHE A 644 5.74 4.59 -12.27
N ASN A 645 5.36 5.32 -13.33
CA ASN A 645 3.98 5.37 -13.80
C ASN A 645 3.50 3.97 -14.25
N LEU A 646 4.23 3.34 -15.17
CA LEU A 646 3.91 2.00 -15.68
C LEU A 646 3.86 0.94 -14.56
N LEU A 647 4.86 0.94 -13.68
CA LEU A 647 4.98 0.00 -12.57
C LEU A 647 3.79 0.06 -11.59
N CYS A 648 3.19 1.23 -11.43
CA CYS A 648 2.11 1.49 -10.47
C CYS A 648 0.71 1.47 -11.09
N GLN A 649 0.58 1.06 -12.36
CA GLN A 649 -0.74 0.86 -12.97
C GLN A 649 -1.52 -0.25 -12.27
N ARG A 650 -2.85 -0.16 -12.29
CA ARG A 650 -3.73 -1.18 -11.70
C ARG A 650 -3.72 -2.48 -12.48
N VAL A 651 -3.55 -2.38 -13.80
CA VAL A 651 -3.44 -3.49 -14.74
C VAL A 651 -2.12 -3.36 -15.43
N ILE A 652 -1.30 -4.41 -15.43
CA ILE A 652 0.04 -4.37 -15.99
C ILE A 652 0.21 -5.51 -16.99
N ASP A 653 0.71 -5.18 -18.17
CA ASP A 653 1.09 -6.17 -19.18
C ASP A 653 2.44 -6.83 -18.84
N VAL A 654 2.48 -8.16 -18.86
CA VAL A 654 3.68 -8.94 -18.54
C VAL A 654 4.81 -8.71 -19.55
N GLU A 655 4.50 -8.51 -20.83
CA GLU A 655 5.50 -8.21 -21.86
C GLU A 655 6.09 -6.82 -21.64
N GLN A 656 5.25 -5.85 -21.31
CA GLN A 656 5.70 -4.49 -20.98
C GLN A 656 6.62 -4.49 -19.75
N LEU A 657 6.35 -5.33 -18.74
CA LEU A 657 7.23 -5.48 -17.57
C LEU A 657 8.63 -5.98 -17.96
N GLN A 658 8.74 -6.90 -18.92
CA GLN A 658 10.05 -7.42 -19.36
C GLN A 658 10.87 -6.35 -20.08
N VAL A 659 10.23 -5.54 -20.92
CA VAL A 659 10.86 -4.38 -21.57
C VAL A 659 11.32 -3.38 -20.50
N MET A 660 10.43 -3.04 -19.57
CA MET A 660 10.69 -2.11 -18.48
C MET A 660 11.85 -2.57 -17.57
N GLU A 661 11.99 -3.87 -17.29
CA GLU A 661 13.13 -4.45 -16.55
C GLU A 661 14.49 -4.15 -17.22
N THR A 662 14.52 -4.05 -18.55
CA THR A 662 15.73 -3.72 -19.31
C THR A 662 15.93 -2.20 -19.39
N GLU A 663 14.86 -1.45 -19.66
CA GLU A 663 14.89 0.01 -19.80
C GLU A 663 15.30 0.73 -18.52
N ILE A 664 14.91 0.23 -17.34
CA ILE A 664 15.31 0.87 -16.07
C ILE A 664 16.82 0.78 -15.85
N VAL A 665 17.47 -0.30 -16.26
CA VAL A 665 18.94 -0.44 -16.17
C VAL A 665 19.61 0.61 -17.05
N GLU A 666 19.14 0.76 -18.28
CA GLU A 666 19.64 1.78 -19.21
C GLU A 666 19.38 3.20 -18.69
N THR A 667 18.19 3.44 -18.12
CA THR A 667 17.81 4.71 -17.49
C THR A 667 18.76 5.06 -16.35
N LEU A 668 19.07 4.12 -15.45
CA LEU A 668 20.06 4.37 -14.40
C LEU A 668 21.47 4.60 -14.95
N CYS A 669 21.85 3.97 -16.06
CA CYS A 669 23.10 4.29 -16.74
C CYS A 669 23.08 5.72 -17.32
N MET A 670 21.94 6.20 -17.84
CA MET A 670 21.80 7.61 -18.24
C MET A 670 21.96 8.54 -17.03
N PHE A 671 21.38 8.18 -15.88
CA PHE A 671 21.64 8.89 -14.64
C PHE A 671 23.13 8.86 -14.30
N GLU A 672 23.82 7.71 -14.35
CA GLU A 672 25.26 7.62 -14.02
C GLU A 672 26.13 8.45 -14.95
N ARG A 673 25.70 8.68 -16.18
CA ARG A 673 26.38 9.57 -17.11
C ARG A 673 26.32 11.03 -16.67
N PHE A 674 25.16 11.45 -16.14
CA PHE A 674 24.92 12.85 -15.81
C PHE A 674 25.05 13.14 -14.32
N TRP A 675 24.39 12.42 -13.41
CA TRP A 675 24.36 12.72 -11.96
C TRP A 675 25.65 12.39 -11.22
N PRO A 676 25.90 13.01 -10.05
CA PRO A 676 27.09 12.71 -9.26
C PRO A 676 27.00 11.31 -8.62
N PRO A 677 28.12 10.62 -8.35
CA PRO A 677 28.15 9.31 -7.69
C PRO A 677 27.35 9.22 -6.41
N SER A 678 27.32 10.31 -5.65
CA SER A 678 26.54 10.46 -4.42
C SER A 678 25.02 10.31 -4.63
N PHE A 679 24.49 10.43 -5.84
CA PHE A 679 23.07 10.22 -6.12
C PHE A 679 22.66 8.74 -5.99
N PHE A 680 23.57 7.82 -6.31
CA PHE A 680 23.30 6.38 -6.39
C PHE A 680 23.38 5.71 -5.01
N ASP A 681 22.52 6.12 -4.10
CA ASP A 681 22.32 5.40 -2.84
C ASP A 681 21.51 4.11 -3.05
N ILE A 682 21.29 3.38 -1.95
CA ILE A 682 20.63 2.08 -2.03
C ILE A 682 19.21 2.18 -2.62
N MET A 683 18.48 3.29 -2.39
CA MET A 683 17.11 3.43 -2.88
C MET A 683 17.07 3.52 -4.41
N VAL A 684 18.04 4.22 -5.02
CA VAL A 684 18.19 4.26 -6.48
C VAL A 684 18.53 2.88 -7.05
N HIS A 685 19.40 2.12 -6.37
CA HIS A 685 19.75 0.78 -6.80
C HIS A 685 18.56 -0.19 -6.76
N LEU A 686 17.68 -0.08 -5.75
CA LEU A 686 16.51 -0.96 -5.64
C LEU A 686 15.57 -0.87 -6.86
N CYS A 687 15.57 0.23 -7.61
CA CYS A 687 14.78 0.39 -8.83
C CYS A 687 15.01 -0.75 -9.85
N VAL A 688 16.24 -1.30 -9.97
CA VAL A 688 16.51 -2.40 -10.93
C VAL A 688 15.92 -3.75 -10.53
N HIS A 689 15.25 -3.83 -9.38
CA HIS A 689 14.59 -5.03 -8.88
C HIS A 689 13.06 -4.93 -8.93
N LEU A 690 12.50 -3.71 -8.98
CA LEU A 690 11.05 -3.50 -8.83
C LEU A 690 10.26 -4.12 -9.98
N GLY A 691 10.74 -4.02 -11.23
CA GLY A 691 10.09 -4.65 -12.38
C GLY A 691 9.97 -6.18 -12.24
N ARG A 692 11.06 -6.83 -11.80
CA ARG A 692 11.07 -8.28 -11.52
C ARG A 692 10.11 -8.65 -10.39
N GLU A 693 10.05 -7.87 -9.33
CA GLU A 693 9.11 -8.13 -8.23
C GLU A 693 7.65 -7.92 -8.66
N ALA A 694 7.34 -6.91 -9.46
CA ALA A 694 6.01 -6.73 -10.07
C ALA A 694 5.63 -7.90 -10.96
N ARG A 695 6.55 -8.36 -11.81
CA ARG A 695 6.32 -9.53 -12.66
C ARG A 695 6.08 -10.81 -11.85
N LEU A 696 6.80 -11.00 -10.75
CA LEU A 696 6.66 -12.21 -9.92
C LEU A 696 5.49 -12.17 -8.95
N GLY A 697 5.15 -11.01 -8.39
CA GLY A 697 4.16 -10.86 -7.32
C GLY A 697 2.85 -10.17 -7.72
N GLY A 698 2.72 -9.72 -8.97
CA GLY A 698 1.55 -8.98 -9.44
C GLY A 698 1.62 -7.47 -9.15
N PRO A 699 0.50 -6.74 -9.33
CA PRO A 699 0.46 -5.28 -9.21
C PRO A 699 0.93 -4.77 -7.85
N VAL A 700 1.54 -3.59 -7.87
CA VAL A 700 2.25 -3.01 -6.71
C VAL A 700 1.31 -2.60 -5.58
N HIS A 701 0.07 -2.20 -5.91
CA HIS A 701 -0.85 -1.66 -4.93
C HIS A 701 -1.33 -2.68 -3.88
N PHE A 702 -1.06 -3.97 -4.12
CA PHE A 702 -1.26 -5.05 -3.14
C PHE A 702 -0.02 -5.34 -2.28
N ARG A 703 1.09 -4.64 -2.50
CA ARG A 703 2.40 -4.97 -1.90
C ARG A 703 3.19 -3.75 -1.43
N TRP A 704 2.53 -2.60 -1.32
CA TRP A 704 3.10 -1.35 -0.80
C TRP A 704 2.55 -0.98 0.59
N MET A 705 3.18 -0.01 1.26
CA MET A 705 2.86 0.32 2.66
C MET A 705 1.68 1.27 2.86
N TYR A 706 1.13 1.93 1.83
CA TYR A 706 0.03 2.91 1.99
C TYR A 706 -1.16 2.44 2.85
N PRO A 707 -1.81 1.28 2.57
CA PRO A 707 -2.97 0.87 3.36
C PRO A 707 -2.60 0.57 4.81
N PHE A 708 -1.40 0.01 5.05
CA PHE A 708 -0.93 -0.33 6.39
C PHE A 708 -0.56 0.91 7.21
N GLU A 709 0.11 1.90 6.63
CA GLU A 709 0.41 3.16 7.32
C GLU A 709 -0.87 3.94 7.68
N ARG A 710 -1.87 3.92 6.78
CA ARG A 710 -3.20 4.50 7.06
C ARG A 710 -3.87 3.75 8.21
N TYR A 711 -3.84 2.42 8.21
CA TYR A 711 -4.40 1.63 9.30
C TYR A 711 -3.70 1.87 10.64
N MET A 712 -2.37 2.00 10.65
CA MET A 712 -1.62 2.36 11.86
C MET A 712 -2.00 3.73 12.42
N LYS A 713 -2.43 4.66 11.56
CA LYS A 713 -3.00 5.94 12.01
C LYS A 713 -4.33 5.72 12.75
N VAL A 714 -5.18 4.81 12.29
CA VAL A 714 -6.42 4.45 12.99
C VAL A 714 -6.12 3.81 14.35
N LEU A 715 -5.18 2.86 14.40
CA LEU A 715 -4.73 2.26 15.67
C LEU A 715 -4.22 3.32 16.65
N LYS A 716 -3.48 4.32 16.16
CA LYS A 716 -3.00 5.43 16.97
C LYS A 716 -4.15 6.26 17.54
N ASP A 717 -5.22 6.44 16.78
CA ASP A 717 -6.42 7.16 17.22
C ASP A 717 -7.23 6.39 18.27
N TYR A 718 -6.93 5.12 18.55
CA TYR A 718 -7.49 4.37 19.70
C TYR A 718 -6.82 4.69 21.05
N VAL A 719 -5.65 5.35 21.05
CA VAL A 719 -4.92 5.60 22.29
C VAL A 719 -5.59 6.73 23.08
N ARG A 720 -6.25 6.39 24.18
CA ARG A 720 -6.90 7.33 25.13
C ARG A 720 -6.11 7.48 26.43
N ASN A 721 -5.54 6.40 26.94
CA ASN A 721 -4.67 6.40 28.12
C ASN A 721 -3.21 6.21 27.72
N THR A 722 -2.41 7.26 27.87
CA THR A 722 -0.99 7.25 27.49
C THR A 722 -0.12 6.36 28.39
N ALA A 723 -0.59 5.97 29.58
CA ALA A 723 0.13 5.05 30.45
C ALA A 723 0.08 3.60 29.96
N ARG A 724 -0.92 3.25 29.13
CA ARG A 724 -1.18 1.89 28.64
C ARG A 724 -1.62 1.88 27.16
N PRO A 725 -0.79 2.42 26.24
CA PRO A 725 -1.21 2.65 24.85
C PRO A 725 -1.60 1.36 24.12
N GLU A 726 -0.80 0.28 24.24
CA GLU A 726 -1.15 -1.00 23.61
C GLU A 726 -2.41 -1.63 24.20
N GLY A 727 -2.74 -1.32 25.46
CA GLY A 727 -4.00 -1.74 26.07
C GLY A 727 -5.17 -1.08 25.39
N CYS A 728 -5.13 0.25 25.23
CA CYS A 728 -6.19 1.00 24.55
C CYS A 728 -6.40 0.53 23.11
N ILE A 729 -5.30 0.30 22.37
CA ILE A 729 -5.36 -0.19 20.99
C ILE A 729 -6.06 -1.54 20.93
N ALA A 730 -5.65 -2.49 21.77
CA ALA A 730 -6.20 -3.83 21.73
C ALA A 730 -7.68 -3.90 22.13
N GLU A 731 -8.10 -3.15 23.14
CA GLU A 731 -9.50 -3.12 23.56
C GLU A 731 -10.40 -2.44 22.52
N SER A 732 -9.92 -1.36 21.90
CA SER A 732 -10.69 -0.65 20.86
C SER A 732 -10.77 -1.47 19.57
N TYR A 733 -9.67 -2.10 19.16
CA TYR A 733 -9.66 -3.02 18.03
C TYR A 733 -10.63 -4.18 18.23
N LEU A 734 -10.65 -4.79 19.42
CA LEU A 734 -11.62 -5.84 19.73
C LEU A 734 -13.06 -5.32 19.65
N ALA A 735 -13.34 -4.14 20.19
CA ALA A 735 -14.69 -3.55 20.14
C ALA A 735 -15.18 -3.38 18.70
N GLU A 736 -14.32 -2.86 17.81
CA GLU A 736 -14.66 -2.68 16.40
C GLU A 736 -14.78 -4.01 15.64
N GLU A 737 -13.91 -4.99 15.92
CA GLU A 737 -14.02 -6.34 15.35
C GLU A 737 -15.34 -7.02 15.76
N CYS A 738 -15.74 -6.88 17.03
CA CYS A 738 -17.01 -7.39 17.54
C CYS A 738 -18.20 -6.70 16.84
N MET A 739 -18.19 -5.36 16.77
CA MET A 739 -19.24 -4.58 16.10
C MET A 739 -19.45 -5.03 14.67
N ARG A 740 -18.37 -5.16 13.89
CA ARG A 740 -18.46 -5.53 12.48
C ARG A 740 -18.98 -6.94 12.27
N PHE A 741 -18.53 -7.89 13.10
CA PHE A 741 -19.09 -9.24 13.04
C PHE A 741 -20.58 -9.20 13.36
N CYS A 742 -20.97 -8.55 14.46
CA CYS A 742 -22.35 -8.47 14.88
C CYS A 742 -23.23 -7.74 13.87
N SER A 743 -22.75 -6.67 13.23
CA SER A 743 -23.54 -5.91 12.26
C SER A 743 -23.99 -6.75 11.07
N ASP A 744 -23.22 -7.75 10.64
CA ASP A 744 -23.62 -8.66 9.57
C ASP A 744 -24.75 -9.61 9.99
N PHE A 745 -24.81 -10.03 11.27
CA PHE A 745 -25.90 -10.87 11.82
C PHE A 745 -27.11 -10.01 12.26
N LEU A 746 -26.87 -8.79 12.74
CA LEU A 746 -27.86 -7.87 13.30
C LEU A 746 -28.60 -7.03 12.24
N LYS A 747 -28.38 -7.24 10.93
CA LYS A 747 -29.13 -6.54 9.86
C LYS A 747 -30.64 -6.69 9.96
N LYS A 748 -31.12 -7.71 10.70
CA LYS A 748 -32.55 -7.93 10.96
C LYS A 748 -33.09 -7.14 12.16
N THR A 749 -32.25 -6.64 13.08
CA THR A 749 -32.68 -6.13 14.40
C THR A 749 -32.21 -4.71 14.74
N THR A 750 -31.26 -4.13 14.01
CA THR A 750 -30.81 -2.75 14.28
C THR A 750 -30.55 -1.93 13.02
N ASN A 751 -31.19 -0.75 12.94
CA ASN A 751 -30.75 0.39 12.12
C ASN A 751 -29.57 1.09 12.84
N VAL A 752 -28.37 0.49 12.81
CA VAL A 752 -27.17 1.24 13.24
C VAL A 752 -26.76 2.11 12.06
N GLU A 753 -26.88 3.43 12.20
CA GLU A 753 -26.33 4.37 11.23
C GLU A 753 -24.82 4.13 11.11
N GLU A 754 -24.40 3.68 9.92
CA GLU A 754 -22.98 3.63 9.57
C GLU A 754 -22.41 5.04 9.66
N LYS A 755 -21.17 5.13 10.13
CA LYS A 755 -20.47 6.41 10.20
C LYS A 755 -20.24 6.87 8.77
N ASP A 756 -20.82 8.00 8.37
CA ASP A 756 -20.53 8.60 7.06
C ASP A 756 -19.02 8.78 6.91
N GLU A 757 -18.42 7.95 6.05
CA GLU A 757 -17.06 8.13 5.63
C GLU A 757 -17.01 9.38 4.75
N ARG A 758 -16.06 10.27 5.05
CA ARG A 758 -15.75 11.34 4.09
C ARG A 758 -15.22 10.68 2.82
N ASN A 759 -16.04 10.73 1.77
CA ASN A 759 -15.81 10.34 0.37
C ASN A 759 -16.39 8.99 -0.10
N THR A 760 -17.51 8.55 0.46
CA THR A 760 -18.50 7.76 -0.30
C THR A 760 -19.68 8.65 -0.64
N GLU A 761 -19.55 9.48 -1.69
CA GLU A 761 -20.73 9.98 -2.40
C GLU A 761 -21.34 8.85 -3.23
N ALA A 762 -21.88 7.84 -2.55
CA ALA A 762 -23.07 7.17 -3.04
C ALA A 762 -24.22 7.86 -2.29
N PRO A 763 -25.01 8.73 -2.95
CA PRO A 763 -26.12 9.37 -2.27
C PRO A 763 -27.05 8.28 -1.74
N SER A 764 -27.44 8.39 -0.47
CA SER A 764 -28.42 7.51 0.15
C SER A 764 -29.65 7.42 -0.76
N THR A 765 -29.98 6.21 -1.19
CA THR A 765 -31.06 5.92 -2.16
C THR A 765 -32.46 6.29 -1.65
N THR A 766 -32.55 6.74 -0.40
CA THR A 766 -33.78 7.00 0.36
C THR A 766 -34.42 8.36 0.05
N SER A 767 -33.74 9.28 -0.65
CA SER A 767 -34.23 10.64 -0.95
C SER A 767 -34.52 10.96 -2.42
N LEU A 768 -34.39 9.98 -3.34
CA LEU A 768 -34.54 10.19 -4.78
C LEU A 768 -35.97 9.88 -5.26
N ASN A 769 -36.55 10.77 -6.07
CA ASN A 769 -37.93 10.69 -6.58
C ASN A 769 -38.03 9.82 -7.84
N LYS A 770 -39.02 8.93 -7.94
CA LYS A 770 -39.23 8.05 -9.10
C LYS A 770 -39.61 8.83 -10.36
N SER A 771 -39.16 8.32 -11.50
CA SER A 771 -39.40 8.90 -12.83
C SER A 771 -39.27 7.85 -13.93
N LYS A 772 -39.94 8.08 -15.06
CA LYS A 772 -39.78 7.29 -16.28
C LYS A 772 -39.16 8.16 -17.38
N LEU A 773 -38.19 7.61 -18.10
CA LEU A 773 -37.51 8.27 -19.21
C LEU A 773 -38.20 7.91 -20.51
N LEU A 774 -38.55 8.90 -21.32
CA LEU A 774 -39.07 8.72 -22.67
C LEU A 774 -37.95 8.80 -23.70
N ASN A 775 -38.14 8.15 -24.86
CA ASN A 775 -37.22 8.30 -25.98
C ASN A 775 -37.17 9.77 -26.40
N TRP A 776 -35.99 10.38 -26.42
CA TRP A 776 -35.84 11.78 -26.76
C TRP A 776 -35.76 12.04 -28.27
N LEU A 777 -35.56 10.98 -29.09
CA LEU A 777 -35.47 11.03 -30.54
C LEU A 777 -36.81 10.83 -31.25
N SER A 778 -37.74 10.08 -30.65
CA SER A 778 -39.10 9.86 -31.19
C SER A 778 -40.13 10.66 -30.40
N ASN A 779 -41.35 10.87 -30.91
CA ASN A 779 -42.43 11.53 -30.15
C ASN A 779 -43.32 10.52 -29.39
N ASP A 780 -42.84 9.29 -29.24
CA ASP A 780 -43.60 8.25 -28.58
C ASP A 780 -43.58 8.46 -27.07
N GLU A 781 -44.73 8.21 -26.43
CA GLU A 781 -44.88 8.34 -24.97
C GLU A 781 -44.55 7.02 -24.23
N GLU A 782 -43.93 6.06 -24.92
CA GLU A 782 -43.47 4.82 -24.30
C GLU A 782 -42.16 5.02 -23.53
N PRO A 783 -42.06 4.50 -22.29
CA PRO A 783 -40.85 4.64 -21.49
C PRO A 783 -39.73 3.72 -21.99
N VAL A 784 -38.54 4.28 -22.18
CA VAL A 784 -37.32 3.57 -22.57
C VAL A 784 -36.47 3.13 -21.37
N ALA A 785 -36.68 3.76 -20.20
CA ALA A 785 -36.04 3.37 -18.95
C ALA A 785 -36.82 3.90 -17.73
N GLU A 786 -36.61 3.25 -16.59
CA GLU A 786 -37.07 3.72 -15.29
C GLU A 786 -35.88 4.21 -14.46
N GLY A 787 -36.08 5.30 -13.73
CA GLY A 787 -35.01 5.88 -12.93
C GLY A 787 -35.52 6.78 -11.82
N ARG A 788 -34.60 7.36 -11.06
CA ARG A 788 -34.92 8.34 -10.03
C ARG A 788 -34.18 9.64 -10.26
N TRP A 789 -34.90 10.75 -10.30
CA TRP A 789 -34.31 12.06 -10.57
C TRP A 789 -33.77 12.70 -9.29
N GLN A 790 -32.66 13.44 -9.43
CA GLN A 790 -31.92 14.04 -8.31
C GLN A 790 -32.02 15.56 -8.29
N THR A 791 -31.73 16.23 -9.41
CA THR A 791 -31.70 17.69 -9.48
C THR A 791 -31.88 18.21 -10.90
N ARG A 792 -32.41 19.43 -11.01
CA ARG A 792 -32.49 20.24 -12.24
C ARG A 792 -31.52 21.43 -12.22
N ASP A 793 -30.65 21.52 -11.22
CA ASP A 793 -29.66 22.61 -11.14
C ASP A 793 -28.74 22.58 -12.37
N PRO A 794 -28.72 23.63 -13.21
CA PRO A 794 -27.87 23.69 -14.41
C PRO A 794 -26.37 23.53 -14.13
N LYS A 795 -25.92 23.77 -12.89
CA LYS A 795 -24.51 23.63 -12.47
C LYS A 795 -24.16 22.23 -11.97
N ALA A 796 -25.15 21.35 -11.74
CA ALA A 796 -24.90 19.99 -11.31
C ALA A 796 -24.08 19.22 -12.35
N LEU A 797 -23.20 18.32 -11.90
CA LEU A 797 -22.34 17.56 -12.79
C LEU A 797 -22.90 16.16 -13.06
N VAL A 798 -22.88 15.76 -14.33
CA VAL A 798 -23.03 14.38 -14.80
C VAL A 798 -21.83 14.08 -15.70
N ASN A 799 -21.07 13.03 -15.37
CA ASN A 799 -19.85 12.65 -16.09
C ASN A 799 -18.85 13.82 -16.27
N GLY A 800 -18.69 14.64 -15.23
CA GLY A 800 -17.77 15.78 -15.22
C GLY A 800 -18.22 17.02 -16.01
N LEU A 801 -19.40 16.99 -16.65
CA LEU A 801 -19.96 18.09 -17.42
C LEU A 801 -21.17 18.75 -16.72
N PRO A 802 -21.32 20.09 -16.80
CA PRO A 802 -22.52 20.77 -16.29
C PRO A 802 -23.80 20.31 -17.00
N LEU A 803 -24.85 20.10 -16.21
CA LEU A 803 -26.14 19.61 -16.66
C LEU A 803 -26.80 20.58 -17.66
N GLY A 804 -26.77 21.89 -17.38
CA GLY A 804 -27.38 22.92 -18.23
C GLY A 804 -28.90 23.06 -18.03
N PRO A 805 -29.52 24.13 -18.57
CA PRO A 805 -30.85 24.58 -18.14
C PRO A 805 -32.04 23.75 -18.65
N LYS A 806 -31.82 22.84 -19.61
CA LYS A 806 -32.87 21.99 -20.21
C LYS A 806 -32.72 20.51 -19.85
N ALA A 807 -31.93 20.22 -18.84
CA ALA A 807 -31.48 18.88 -18.49
C ALA A 807 -31.83 18.54 -17.04
N ILE A 808 -32.10 17.27 -16.78
CA ILE A 808 -32.31 16.73 -15.44
C ILE A 808 -31.34 15.58 -15.21
N LYS A 809 -30.81 15.50 -14.00
CA LYS A 809 -29.92 14.42 -13.58
C LYS A 809 -30.77 13.26 -13.05
N VAL A 810 -30.69 12.12 -13.71
CA VAL A 810 -31.49 10.92 -13.40
C VAL A 810 -30.58 9.73 -13.18
N PHE A 811 -30.83 8.98 -12.10
CA PHE A 811 -30.19 7.70 -11.84
C PHE A 811 -30.99 6.59 -12.52
N VAL A 812 -30.37 5.81 -13.41
CA VAL A 812 -31.08 4.77 -14.18
C VAL A 812 -31.19 3.50 -13.35
N ASP A 813 -32.42 3.10 -13.00
CA ASP A 813 -32.69 1.91 -12.19
C ASP A 813 -32.93 0.66 -13.03
N ALA A 814 -33.60 0.80 -14.16
CA ALA A 814 -33.89 -0.28 -15.11
C ALA A 814 -33.96 0.30 -16.54
N VAL A 815 -33.53 -0.48 -17.53
CA VAL A 815 -33.57 -0.12 -18.95
C VAL A 815 -34.61 -1.00 -19.62
N ILE A 816 -35.57 -0.39 -20.31
CA ILE A 816 -36.68 -1.07 -21.00
C ILE A 816 -36.31 -1.30 -22.46
N ASP A 817 -35.77 -0.26 -23.12
CA ASP A 817 -35.24 -0.34 -24.47
C ASP A 817 -33.70 -0.12 -24.45
N PRO A 818 -32.90 -1.20 -24.57
CA PRO A 818 -31.45 -1.12 -24.45
C PRO A 818 -30.79 -0.33 -25.57
N ASP A 819 -31.34 -0.37 -26.78
CA ASP A 819 -30.74 0.22 -27.98
C ASP A 819 -31.03 1.73 -28.11
N THR A 820 -31.75 2.32 -27.15
CA THR A 820 -31.98 3.75 -27.10
C THR A 820 -30.66 4.51 -26.88
N PHE A 821 -30.38 5.49 -27.74
CA PHE A 821 -29.21 6.36 -27.62
C PHE A 821 -29.30 7.27 -26.38
N LEU A 822 -28.17 7.43 -25.70
CA LEU A 822 -28.05 8.42 -24.63
C LEU A 822 -28.20 9.84 -25.18
N TRP A 823 -28.91 10.70 -24.45
CA TRP A 823 -29.06 12.11 -24.85
C TRP A 823 -27.73 12.87 -24.84
N ARG A 824 -26.78 12.43 -24.00
CA ARG A 824 -25.40 12.92 -23.98
C ARG A 824 -24.43 11.74 -23.87
N PRO A 825 -23.99 11.16 -25.00
CA PRO A 825 -23.02 10.07 -24.98
C PRO A 825 -21.64 10.56 -24.54
N THR A 826 -20.85 9.67 -23.97
CA THR A 826 -19.45 9.88 -23.56
C THR A 826 -18.52 8.87 -24.26
N GLU A 827 -17.20 9.00 -24.08
CA GLU A 827 -16.22 8.00 -24.57
C GLU A 827 -16.48 6.58 -24.01
N GLU A 828 -17.22 6.46 -22.90
CA GLU A 828 -17.52 5.20 -22.21
C GLU A 828 -18.96 4.70 -22.42
N PHE A 829 -19.92 5.59 -22.74
CA PHE A 829 -21.35 5.24 -22.83
C PHE A 829 -22.02 5.90 -24.05
N SER A 830 -22.56 5.10 -24.96
CA SER A 830 -23.32 5.57 -26.12
C SER A 830 -24.80 5.16 -26.07
N TYR A 831 -25.10 4.03 -25.43
CA TYR A 831 -26.45 3.46 -25.35
C TYR A 831 -26.96 3.34 -23.91
N LEU A 832 -28.28 3.32 -23.76
CA LEU A 832 -28.94 3.37 -22.45
C LEU A 832 -28.61 2.13 -21.59
N HIS A 833 -28.45 0.95 -22.20
CA HIS A 833 -28.08 -0.29 -21.48
C HIS A 833 -26.73 -0.20 -20.76
N GLU A 834 -25.80 0.62 -21.27
CA GLU A 834 -24.47 0.81 -20.70
C GLU A 834 -24.50 1.72 -19.46
N SER A 835 -25.61 2.45 -19.26
CA SER A 835 -25.80 3.43 -18.18
C SER A 835 -26.57 2.90 -16.97
N LEU A 836 -26.84 1.59 -16.89
CA LEU A 836 -27.56 0.97 -15.77
C LEU A 836 -26.84 1.23 -14.43
N LYS A 837 -27.61 1.68 -13.41
CA LYS A 837 -27.10 2.08 -12.09
C LYS A 837 -26.10 3.24 -12.11
N THR A 838 -26.18 4.11 -13.11
CA THR A 838 -25.39 5.35 -13.19
C THR A 838 -26.28 6.58 -13.34
N PHE A 839 -25.69 7.77 -13.20
CA PHE A 839 -26.39 9.03 -13.47
C PHE A 839 -26.24 9.44 -14.92
N VAL A 840 -27.36 9.77 -15.56
CA VAL A 840 -27.43 10.33 -16.90
C VAL A 840 -28.05 11.71 -16.88
N ALA A 841 -27.67 12.53 -17.86
CA ALA A 841 -28.39 13.75 -18.18
C ALA A 841 -29.51 13.38 -19.15
N TRP A 842 -30.74 13.79 -18.86
CA TRP A 842 -31.89 13.59 -19.75
C TRP A 842 -32.61 14.91 -20.02
N PRO A 843 -33.30 15.10 -21.17
CA PRO A 843 -34.10 16.29 -21.39
C PRO A 843 -35.27 16.35 -20.40
N VAL A 844 -35.46 17.49 -19.72
CA VAL A 844 -36.54 17.65 -18.73
C VAL A 844 -37.92 17.35 -19.32
N GLY A 845 -38.17 17.75 -20.56
CA GLY A 845 -39.45 17.50 -21.26
C GLY A 845 -39.65 16.06 -21.75
N ARG A 846 -38.70 15.16 -21.46
CA ARG A 846 -38.73 13.73 -21.82
C ARG A 846 -38.62 12.85 -20.58
N VAL A 847 -39.05 13.37 -19.44
CA VAL A 847 -39.13 12.65 -18.17
C VAL A 847 -40.54 12.77 -17.62
N LEU A 848 -41.18 11.63 -17.37
CA LEU A 848 -42.44 11.54 -16.65
C LEU A 848 -42.15 11.41 -15.16
N PHE A 849 -42.76 12.28 -14.36
CA PHE A 849 -42.62 12.31 -12.91
C PHE A 849 -43.83 11.61 -12.29
N ASP A 850 -43.59 10.68 -11.36
CA ASP A 850 -44.67 10.10 -10.57
C ASP A 850 -44.99 11.08 -9.43
N ASP A 851 -45.94 12.00 -9.65
CA ASP A 851 -46.33 12.98 -8.63
C ASP A 851 -47.20 12.33 -7.54
N LEU A 852 -46.67 12.28 -6.31
CA LEU A 852 -47.46 12.27 -5.07
C LEU A 852 -47.03 13.49 -4.25
N ASN A 853 -47.74 14.61 -4.42
CA ASN A 853 -48.11 15.58 -3.37
C ASN A 853 -48.80 16.81 -3.98
N THR A 854 -50.11 16.71 -4.10
CA THR A 854 -51.03 17.86 -4.15
C THR A 854 -51.37 18.25 -2.72
N GLU A 855 -51.01 19.45 -2.26
CA GLU A 855 -51.81 20.25 -1.31
C GLU A 855 -51.19 21.66 -1.08
N ALA A 856 -52.04 22.69 -1.23
CA ALA A 856 -52.04 24.03 -0.60
C ALA A 856 -50.75 24.91 -0.64
N THR A 857 -50.71 26.21 -0.98
CA THR A 857 -51.68 27.31 -1.09
C THR A 857 -50.97 28.57 -1.63
N ALA A 858 -51.75 29.50 -2.22
CA ALA A 858 -51.54 30.96 -2.35
C ALA A 858 -50.71 31.57 -3.52
N SER A 859 -51.47 32.16 -4.47
CA SER A 859 -51.16 33.25 -5.41
C SER A 859 -50.87 34.62 -4.71
N PRO A 860 -50.60 35.74 -5.41
CA PRO A 860 -49.71 35.99 -6.55
C PRO A 860 -48.88 37.30 -6.38
N ARG A 861 -47.82 37.54 -7.18
CA ARG A 861 -47.45 38.94 -7.56
C ARG A 861 -46.58 39.04 -8.82
N ALA A 862 -47.21 39.64 -9.83
CA ALA A 862 -46.71 40.59 -10.85
C ALA A 862 -45.42 40.32 -11.65
N GLN A 863 -45.61 40.25 -12.97
CA GLN A 863 -44.62 40.54 -14.02
C GLN A 863 -44.16 42.03 -13.96
N PRO A 864 -43.10 42.39 -14.71
CA PRO A 864 -43.39 43.02 -16.00
C PRO A 864 -42.60 42.47 -17.19
N GLN A 865 -43.29 42.53 -18.32
CA GLN A 865 -42.89 42.21 -19.69
C GLN A 865 -41.81 43.15 -20.23
N LEU A 866 -41.05 42.72 -21.24
CA LEU A 866 -40.73 43.60 -22.38
C LEU A 866 -40.37 42.81 -23.67
N LEU A 867 -41.36 42.75 -24.56
CA LEU A 867 -41.35 42.99 -26.02
C LEU A 867 -40.30 42.28 -26.92
N THR A 868 -40.82 41.42 -27.80
CA THR A 868 -40.34 41.16 -29.17
C THR A 868 -40.70 42.33 -30.11
N PRO A 869 -40.08 42.49 -31.29
CA PRO A 869 -40.59 41.88 -32.54
C PRO A 869 -39.45 41.57 -33.57
N PRO A 870 -39.69 41.34 -34.88
CA PRO A 870 -39.97 40.02 -35.48
C PRO A 870 -39.04 39.64 -36.67
N ALA A 871 -39.21 38.42 -37.19
CA ALA A 871 -38.61 37.90 -38.44
C ALA A 871 -39.10 38.66 -39.71
N PRO A 872 -38.48 38.46 -40.91
CA PRO A 872 -39.04 37.47 -41.85
C PRO A 872 -38.03 36.75 -42.80
N VAL A 873 -38.15 35.42 -43.06
CA VAL A 873 -38.90 34.62 -44.08
C VAL A 873 -38.15 34.36 -45.42
N LYS A 874 -38.24 33.09 -45.88
CA LYS A 874 -38.17 32.49 -47.25
C LYS A 874 -36.82 31.88 -47.66
N SER A 875 -36.72 30.73 -48.33
CA SER A 875 -37.69 29.73 -48.84
C SER A 875 -36.92 28.50 -49.35
N SER A 876 -37.48 27.30 -49.19
CA SER A 876 -37.84 26.31 -50.24
C SER A 876 -36.80 25.24 -50.63
N LYS A 877 -37.04 24.01 -50.11
CA LYS A 877 -37.47 22.79 -50.83
C LYS A 877 -36.50 22.08 -51.83
N PRO A 878 -36.72 20.79 -52.18
CA PRO A 878 -35.84 19.69 -51.71
C PRO A 878 -35.54 18.61 -52.80
N ALA A 879 -35.23 17.38 -52.35
CA ALA A 879 -35.27 16.09 -53.04
C ALA A 879 -33.97 15.72 -53.80
N SER A 880 -33.51 14.47 -53.87
CA SER A 880 -34.17 13.16 -53.86
C SER A 880 -33.07 12.08 -53.64
N GLN A 881 -33.34 11.00 -52.87
CA GLN A 881 -33.45 9.58 -53.32
C GLN A 881 -32.23 9.04 -54.11
N SER A 882 -31.68 7.85 -53.90
CA SER A 882 -32.16 6.63 -53.25
C SER A 882 -31.10 5.52 -53.25
N THR A 883 -31.19 4.65 -52.24
CA THR A 883 -31.17 3.15 -52.28
C THR A 883 -29.91 2.33 -52.61
N MET A 884 -29.60 1.45 -51.63
CA MET A 884 -29.43 -0.02 -51.73
C MET A 884 -28.16 -0.54 -52.44
N SER A 885 -27.52 -1.65 -52.10
CA SER A 885 -27.61 -2.68 -51.06
C SER A 885 -26.44 -3.66 -51.33
N GLY A 886 -26.03 -4.46 -50.35
CA GLY A 886 -25.18 -5.63 -50.61
C GLY A 886 -24.17 -5.99 -49.53
N SER A 887 -24.57 -6.87 -48.61
CA SER A 887 -23.72 -7.77 -47.84
C SER A 887 -23.94 -9.21 -48.38
N PRO A 888 -23.26 -10.30 -47.93
CA PRO A 888 -22.04 -10.47 -47.11
C PRO A 888 -21.04 -11.50 -47.73
N GLN A 889 -19.83 -11.68 -47.16
CA GLN A 889 -19.29 -12.99 -46.71
C GLN A 889 -17.80 -12.94 -46.28
N GLN A 890 -17.53 -13.72 -45.23
CA GLN A 890 -16.26 -13.97 -44.55
C GLN A 890 -15.21 -14.66 -45.43
N ILE A 891 -13.94 -14.24 -45.33
CA ILE A 891 -12.75 -15.10 -45.43
C ILE A 891 -11.68 -14.57 -44.47
N SER A 892 -11.22 -15.40 -43.54
CA SER A 892 -9.96 -15.20 -42.80
C SER A 892 -8.78 -15.71 -43.63
N PRO A 893 -7.59 -15.08 -43.53
CA PRO A 893 -6.38 -15.88 -43.38
C PRO A 893 -5.30 -15.25 -42.47
N THR A 894 -4.88 -16.06 -41.50
CA THR A 894 -3.51 -16.52 -41.20
C THR A 894 -2.31 -15.56 -41.28
N ARG A 895 -1.56 -15.55 -40.17
CA ARG A 895 -0.20 -15.00 -39.95
C ARG A 895 0.80 -15.40 -41.04
N LEU A 896 1.52 -14.41 -41.56
CA LEU A 896 2.84 -14.51 -42.22
C LEU A 896 3.71 -13.33 -41.75
N GLY A 897 4.96 -13.61 -41.39
CA GLY A 897 5.91 -12.66 -40.81
C GLY A 897 6.22 -11.47 -41.72
N LYS A 898 6.29 -10.26 -41.15
CA LYS A 898 6.64 -9.04 -41.89
C LYS A 898 8.15 -8.77 -41.76
N GLU A 899 8.86 -8.98 -42.85
CA GLU A 899 10.14 -8.31 -43.10
C GLU A 899 9.92 -6.78 -43.11
N GLU A 900 10.65 -6.05 -42.27
CA GLU A 900 10.61 -4.58 -42.23
C GLU A 900 11.32 -4.01 -43.47
N ARG A 901 10.55 -3.49 -44.43
CA ARG A 901 11.09 -2.91 -45.67
C ARG A 901 11.55 -1.46 -45.43
N LYS A 902 12.78 -1.13 -45.86
CA LYS A 902 13.33 0.23 -45.76
C LYS A 902 12.65 1.18 -46.73
N CYS A 903 12.50 2.43 -46.33
CA CYS A 903 11.77 3.45 -47.07
C CYS A 903 12.30 4.86 -46.81
N LYS A 904 12.20 5.74 -47.81
CA LYS A 904 12.50 7.17 -47.71
C LYS A 904 11.20 7.95 -47.69
N LEU A 905 11.15 8.94 -46.81
CA LEU A 905 10.02 9.82 -46.58
C LEU A 905 10.26 11.12 -47.36
N LEU A 906 9.39 11.42 -48.32
CA LEU A 906 9.42 12.65 -49.08
C LEU A 906 8.67 13.77 -48.36
N ASP A 907 9.09 15.01 -48.61
CA ASP A 907 8.44 16.20 -48.06
C ASP A 907 6.95 16.27 -48.48
N ILE A 908 6.12 16.59 -47.49
CA ILE A 908 4.67 16.72 -47.66
C ILE A 908 4.27 18.08 -48.21
N SER A 909 5.15 19.10 -48.14
CA SER A 909 4.89 20.46 -48.61
C SER A 909 4.96 20.65 -50.13
N GLY A 910 5.38 19.63 -50.88
CA GLY A 910 5.37 19.61 -52.36
C GLY A 910 6.72 19.38 -53.01
N ASP A 911 7.82 19.62 -52.28
CA ASP A 911 9.18 19.40 -52.79
C ASP A 911 9.54 17.91 -52.82
N LYS A 912 10.21 17.44 -53.89
CA LYS A 912 10.72 16.05 -54.00
C LYS A 912 11.98 15.81 -53.14
N ARG A 913 12.06 16.43 -51.97
CA ARG A 913 13.18 16.30 -51.03
C ARG A 913 12.93 15.16 -50.06
N ILE A 914 13.95 14.36 -49.78
CA ILE A 914 13.90 13.32 -48.74
C ILE A 914 14.08 14.01 -47.38
N VAL A 915 13.07 13.91 -46.52
CA VAL A 915 13.06 14.52 -45.18
C VAL A 915 13.52 13.53 -44.10
N ALA A 916 13.33 12.23 -44.33
CA ALA A 916 13.78 11.18 -43.42
C ALA A 916 13.87 9.79 -44.11
N GLU A 917 14.49 8.84 -43.42
CA GLU A 917 14.59 7.43 -43.79
C GLU A 917 14.06 6.58 -42.63
N GLY A 918 13.37 5.49 -42.94
CA GLY A 918 12.70 4.67 -41.95
C GLY A 918 12.29 3.29 -42.46
N ARG A 919 11.51 2.57 -41.66
CA ARG A 919 10.99 1.23 -41.95
C ARG A 919 9.47 1.24 -42.01
N TRP A 920 8.94 0.75 -43.12
CA TRP A 920 7.50 0.57 -43.31
C TRP A 920 7.01 -0.62 -42.46
N SER A 921 5.95 -0.43 -41.68
CA SER A 921 5.40 -1.46 -40.79
C SER A 921 3.94 -1.87 -41.09
N SER A 922 3.08 -0.95 -41.56
CA SER A 922 1.69 -1.27 -41.91
C SER A 922 1.04 -0.23 -42.84
N ASN A 923 0.01 -0.62 -43.57
CA ASN A 923 -0.88 0.25 -44.36
C ASN A 923 -2.36 -0.10 -44.15
N ASP A 924 -2.65 -0.77 -43.03
CA ASP A 924 -4.00 -1.12 -42.59
C ASP A 924 -4.69 0.15 -42.05
N PRO A 925 -5.85 0.56 -42.61
CA PRO A 925 -6.51 1.82 -42.27
C PRO A 925 -6.98 1.89 -40.80
N GLU A 926 -7.23 0.73 -40.18
CA GLU A 926 -7.68 0.62 -38.78
C GLU A 926 -6.51 0.69 -37.78
N VAL A 927 -5.26 0.57 -38.24
CA VAL A 927 -4.09 0.62 -37.35
C VAL A 927 -3.92 2.03 -36.80
N LEU A 928 -3.91 2.13 -35.47
CA LEU A 928 -3.74 3.40 -34.77
C LEU A 928 -2.27 3.84 -34.79
N VAL A 929 -2.04 5.10 -35.17
CA VAL A 929 -0.78 5.81 -34.96
C VAL A 929 -1.10 7.12 -34.24
N HIS A 930 -0.51 7.29 -33.05
CA HIS A 930 -0.89 8.37 -32.11
C HIS A 930 -2.39 8.44 -31.84
N PHE A 931 -3.03 7.27 -31.63
CA PHE A 931 -4.46 7.13 -31.31
C PHE A 931 -5.44 7.56 -32.42
N VAL A 932 -4.93 7.82 -33.63
CA VAL A 932 -5.74 8.12 -34.82
C VAL A 932 -5.59 6.97 -35.82
N PRO A 933 -6.70 6.40 -36.34
CA PRO A 933 -6.64 5.40 -37.42
C PRO A 933 -5.88 5.92 -38.63
N LEU A 934 -5.04 5.08 -39.22
CA LEU A 934 -4.18 5.43 -40.36
C LEU A 934 -4.97 6.00 -41.54
N GLY A 935 -6.18 5.49 -41.78
CA GLY A 935 -7.01 5.80 -42.94
C GLY A 935 -6.42 5.29 -44.27
N ASP A 936 -7.21 5.27 -45.33
CA ASP A 936 -6.88 4.58 -46.59
C ASP A 936 -5.61 5.09 -47.30
N ASN A 937 -5.23 6.34 -47.03
CA ASN A 937 -4.08 7.00 -47.66
C ASN A 937 -2.82 7.04 -46.77
N GLY A 938 -2.89 6.43 -45.58
CA GLY A 938 -1.80 6.46 -44.61
C GLY A 938 -0.96 5.19 -44.60
N VAL A 939 0.30 5.34 -44.19
CA VAL A 939 1.20 4.22 -43.90
C VAL A 939 1.92 4.48 -42.58
N ARG A 940 2.16 3.41 -41.84
CA ARG A 940 2.81 3.43 -40.53
C ARG A 940 4.31 3.23 -40.73
N VAL A 941 5.11 4.24 -40.39
CA VAL A 941 6.56 4.24 -40.59
C VAL A 941 7.30 4.47 -39.28
N TRP A 942 8.28 3.62 -39.00
CA TRP A 942 9.27 3.87 -37.96
C TRP A 942 10.39 4.73 -38.53
N VAL A 943 10.68 5.89 -37.93
CA VAL A 943 11.71 6.82 -38.43
C VAL A 943 13.08 6.46 -37.84
N ASP A 944 14.03 6.09 -38.69
CA ASP A 944 15.39 5.72 -38.27
C ASP A 944 16.35 6.93 -38.31
N VAL A 945 16.25 7.76 -39.35
CA VAL A 945 17.15 8.91 -39.57
C VAL A 945 16.36 10.09 -40.15
N VAL A 946 16.54 11.28 -39.59
CA VAL A 946 15.97 12.52 -40.14
C VAL A 946 17.07 13.30 -40.86
N LYS A 947 16.73 13.78 -42.06
CA LYS A 947 17.62 14.54 -42.96
C LYS A 947 17.32 16.03 -42.94
N VAL A 948 16.09 16.41 -42.60
CA VAL A 948 15.60 17.79 -42.51
C VAL A 948 14.82 17.92 -41.21
N ASN A 949 15.36 18.63 -40.23
CA ASN A 949 14.83 18.63 -38.85
C ASN A 949 13.48 19.33 -38.73
N ASP A 950 13.32 20.46 -39.41
CA ASP A 950 12.16 21.35 -39.39
C ASP A 950 11.08 20.98 -40.42
N ALA A 951 11.23 19.85 -41.13
CA ALA A 951 10.22 19.38 -42.05
C ALA A 951 8.90 19.06 -41.31
N LEU A 952 7.78 19.41 -41.94
CA LEU A 952 6.46 19.18 -41.35
C LEU A 952 6.14 17.68 -41.31
N VAL A 953 5.54 17.24 -40.21
CA VAL A 953 4.97 15.89 -40.11
C VAL A 953 3.54 15.85 -40.60
N TRP A 954 3.14 14.75 -41.24
CA TRP A 954 1.83 14.66 -41.89
C TRP A 954 0.67 14.76 -40.91
N ARG A 955 0.83 14.22 -39.71
CA ARG A 955 -0.13 14.35 -38.61
C ARG A 955 0.57 14.88 -37.39
N LEU A 956 0.27 16.15 -37.09
CA LEU A 956 0.71 16.80 -35.87
C LEU A 956 0.09 16.07 -34.67
N SER A 957 0.89 15.91 -33.62
CA SER A 957 0.40 15.52 -32.30
C SER A 957 1.07 16.38 -31.24
N SER A 958 0.56 16.35 -30.01
CA SER A 958 1.19 17.06 -28.88
C SER A 958 2.61 16.59 -28.54
N ALA A 959 3.09 15.53 -29.20
CA ALA A 959 4.41 14.94 -29.02
C ALA A 959 5.32 15.03 -30.27
N ILE A 960 4.77 15.29 -31.46
CA ILE A 960 5.51 15.33 -32.73
C ILE A 960 4.96 16.48 -33.56
N GLU A 961 5.72 17.57 -33.63
CA GLU A 961 5.35 18.79 -34.35
C GLU A 961 6.15 18.95 -35.65
N CYS A 962 7.36 18.40 -35.69
CA CYS A 962 8.24 18.40 -36.86
C CYS A 962 9.04 17.11 -36.96
N MET A 963 9.77 16.93 -38.06
CA MET A 963 10.40 15.66 -38.38
C MET A 963 11.50 15.28 -37.38
N GLU A 964 12.18 16.24 -36.75
CA GLU A 964 13.16 15.95 -35.68
C GLU A 964 12.55 15.28 -34.44
N ASP A 965 11.27 15.53 -34.16
CA ASP A 965 10.54 14.91 -33.06
C ASP A 965 10.18 13.44 -33.37
N ALA A 966 10.17 13.08 -34.66
CA ALA A 966 9.78 11.76 -35.12
C ALA A 966 10.89 10.69 -35.00
N ILE A 967 12.16 11.07 -34.76
CA ILE A 967 13.30 10.12 -34.72
C ILE A 967 13.10 9.05 -33.64
N GLY A 968 13.17 7.78 -34.04
CA GLY A 968 13.00 6.64 -33.12
C GLY A 968 11.56 6.48 -32.64
N THR A 969 10.59 7.02 -33.37
CA THR A 969 9.16 6.86 -33.12
C THR A 969 8.46 6.36 -34.38
N THR A 970 7.20 5.94 -34.22
CA THR A 970 6.34 5.58 -35.35
C THR A 970 5.43 6.75 -35.69
N ILE A 971 5.43 7.17 -36.96
CA ILE A 971 4.55 8.20 -37.49
C ILE A 971 3.64 7.66 -38.60
N ALA A 972 2.53 8.34 -38.83
CA ALA A 972 1.73 8.16 -40.03
C ALA A 972 2.33 9.02 -41.14
N TRP A 973 2.45 8.47 -42.35
CA TRP A 973 2.91 9.21 -43.54
C TRP A 973 2.00 8.97 -44.75
N PRO A 974 1.90 9.91 -45.71
CA PRO A 974 1.13 9.68 -46.93
C PRO A 974 1.77 8.58 -47.77
N LYS A 975 0.96 7.65 -48.26
CA LYS A 975 1.42 6.52 -49.07
C LYS A 975 2.14 6.94 -50.36
N ASP A 976 1.69 8.03 -50.98
CA ASP A 976 2.26 8.62 -52.20
C ASP A 976 3.56 9.41 -51.95
N LYS A 977 3.93 9.63 -50.68
CA LYS A 977 5.15 10.33 -50.25
C LYS A 977 6.21 9.38 -49.70
N ILE A 978 6.11 8.09 -50.05
CA ILE A 978 7.10 7.08 -49.70
C ILE A 978 7.78 6.50 -50.92
N VAL A 979 9.11 6.38 -50.84
CA VAL A 979 9.93 5.67 -51.80
C VAL A 979 10.60 4.48 -51.12
N MET A 980 10.23 3.26 -51.51
CA MET A 980 10.87 2.02 -51.03
C MET A 980 12.24 1.86 -51.69
N PHE A 981 13.23 1.31 -50.96
CA PHE A 981 14.58 1.07 -51.49
C PHE A 981 15.29 -0.09 -50.80
#